data_AF-A0A357T8L3-F1
#
_entry.id   AF-A0A357T8L3-F1
#
_cell.length_a   1.000
_cell.length_b   1.000
_cell.length_c   1.000
_cell.angle_alpha   90.00
_cell.angle_beta   90.00
_cell.angle_gamma   90.00
#
_symmetry.space_group_name_H-M   'P 1'
#
loop_
_entity.id
_entity.type
_entity.pdbx_description
1 polymer ?
#
loop_
_entity_poly.entity_id
_entity_poly.type
_entity_poly.pdbx_seq_one_letter_code
_entity_poly.pdbx_strand_id
1 'polypeptide(L)'
;QVVSFLLECLIHPEDDIRYHSAEMLGSIIGLFDEDYRKEIPLEEVAPSSKVSGLRLLQDTLKKILYPSHKVIDSHKMFLGYAFSTVMRTLFHWLPKDRHEDYMRVVASFYEDIHPRREANIFLAEALKFIPFPMEKKEEIYLKILSGGLIQRLTVLELLGNTYTEETFDEAFIDLLRSRIKKAHKGTDLVETFLLMKLSGQLSMHKERTALAANLKSRKKEMEDMFLNNLKTATHWIVKRNSIKLLTFYTIDGQLISPINTALHLCNLLKVSAIESVRRTAGNALLMLMRHLSSYERNEVAVELLRALEIEGHRFTEYIPKPLGKVLLYLDLKEFDEIIDDLLIKVKTANPSVKTLVIKTLGTTLESFIEFGMRSTSLTQEEKVHRIKNMLSVLLFGLSDYENLTIRASFTTMGKVLFASDVLSLERKKEVFLLVHKKLITLLTHENKNLLFLCQSVGLNNIYRFMNDYLHVYQAFEHKPNEKIAFFPGTFDPFTLSHLTIAKLIRDEGYEVYLSIDEFSWSKKTLPNNVRRRILEMSTAGELGLYVFPEDLPVNIASEEDLLKLQSIFSKDVYMVCGSDVVLHASSYKKPRTPHSIHQVNHLIFDRTRVRNARKTISALVDHVVFMDLPKDLKEVSSTKIRTNIDENRDISSLIDPMAQNYIYLNGFYQKAPVDKSMVSLTFLEKRIFREEDPALQSLLESVFPSQKAPMERFVKELFQKPSGRVLVLIDRTSGKAIGFSFFHWARSEHLMEELKSQEDADKVRGLNLGRIMVLDGFYMKAPDRLRNYHQILLTETLSFGVSRDYECALYLPKNRLLKDDRFLHLLKLYNFETLNTSENVYYTDMSTPMALNLDLENILKDPFRNNQRVRAIVQETREKLMKAIGDLYPGNLLLPFEPLMLQQGIINLVCQENGVPMEEEKPKVLGPSMCVPYGDVLDRSVVPNTVTKSLHTEKFFHSDMKGFAIKEVPFYLSLDNQVKTLASFKRPVILVDTILHKGYRMNALSPLLRDHDITVKKIITGIISAKGMDRMSSKEYPVEGVYYIPRLKAWFNEKDLYPFMGGDALWRGEFPTRNLIESINLILPYTTPVFIMDAGANGVYDFSKTALENAIRVLRVIEEEFHKVYERKFTLSSLGQVFSMPRVPDKGKDVTYDLYQAPSYYLDFDLEELQRLERLIR
;
A
#
# COMPACT_ATOMS: atom_id res chain seq x y z
N GLN A 1 21.66 19.31 -19.30
CA GLN A 1 20.97 18.01 -19.22
C GLN A 1 19.47 18.16 -19.51
N VAL A 2 18.72 18.98 -18.76
CA VAL A 2 17.27 19.21 -18.98
C VAL A 2 16.91 19.55 -20.43
N VAL A 3 17.58 20.53 -21.04
CA VAL A 3 17.35 20.90 -22.46
C VAL A 3 17.57 19.74 -23.42
N SER A 4 18.55 18.86 -23.15
CA SER A 4 18.80 17.68 -24.00
C SER A 4 17.66 16.68 -23.89
N PHE A 5 17.20 16.41 -22.67
CA PHE A 5 16.04 15.54 -22.42
C PHE A 5 14.78 16.07 -23.10
N LEU A 6 14.48 17.38 -22.97
CA LEU A 6 13.31 17.97 -23.64
C LEU A 6 13.40 17.89 -25.17
N LEU A 7 14.59 18.07 -25.74
CA LEU A 7 14.84 17.89 -27.18
C LEU A 7 14.61 16.45 -27.64
N GLU A 8 14.98 15.45 -26.84
CA GLU A 8 14.67 14.04 -27.09
C GLU A 8 13.16 13.78 -26.99
N CYS A 9 12.46 14.43 -26.05
CA CYS A 9 11.00 14.35 -25.95
C CYS A 9 10.26 15.00 -27.13
N LEU A 10 10.88 15.91 -27.90
CA LEU A 10 10.26 16.49 -29.10
C LEU A 10 10.04 15.50 -30.25
N ILE A 11 10.65 14.31 -30.19
CA ILE A 11 10.41 13.22 -31.15
C ILE A 11 9.57 12.08 -30.54
N HIS A 12 9.04 12.27 -29.33
CA HIS A 12 8.19 11.29 -28.67
C HIS A 12 6.97 10.95 -29.53
N PRO A 13 6.44 9.71 -29.54
CA PRO A 13 5.29 9.35 -30.37
C PRO A 13 3.99 10.09 -30.01
N GLU A 14 3.83 10.48 -28.76
CA GLU A 14 2.67 11.21 -28.22
C GLU A 14 2.86 12.73 -28.35
N ASP A 15 1.81 13.42 -28.82
CA ASP A 15 1.90 14.82 -29.27
C ASP A 15 1.82 15.85 -28.13
N ASP A 16 1.08 15.53 -27.07
CA ASP A 16 1.05 16.28 -25.81
C ASP A 16 2.42 16.34 -25.13
N ILE A 17 3.15 15.22 -25.08
CA ILE A 17 4.51 15.19 -24.55
C ILE A 17 5.43 16.10 -25.37
N ARG A 18 5.33 16.05 -26.70
CA ARG A 18 6.10 16.95 -27.58
C ARG A 18 5.75 18.42 -27.35
N TYR A 19 4.46 18.74 -27.27
CA TYR A 19 3.99 20.11 -27.07
C TYR A 19 4.44 20.69 -25.72
N HIS A 20 4.22 19.97 -24.61
CA HIS A 20 4.66 20.43 -23.29
C HIS A 20 6.17 20.52 -23.18
N SER A 21 6.90 19.61 -23.84
CA SER A 21 8.36 19.70 -23.91
C SER A 21 8.81 20.95 -24.67
N ALA A 22 8.12 21.31 -25.75
CA ALA A 22 8.38 22.54 -26.51
C ALA A 22 8.07 23.80 -25.69
N GLU A 23 6.98 23.81 -24.92
CA GLU A 23 6.64 24.92 -24.02
C GLU A 23 7.69 25.11 -22.92
N MET A 24 8.11 24.03 -22.27
CA MET A 24 9.16 24.07 -21.25
C MET A 24 10.51 24.48 -21.83
N LEU A 25 10.82 24.02 -23.04
CA LEU A 25 12.07 24.37 -23.72
C LEU A 25 12.12 25.89 -24.00
N GLY A 26 11.04 26.48 -24.49
CA GLY A 26 10.99 27.92 -24.72
C GLY A 26 11.04 28.74 -23.43
N SER A 27 10.32 28.34 -22.37
CA SER A 27 10.36 29.05 -21.07
C SER A 27 11.73 28.95 -20.41
N ILE A 28 12.38 27.79 -20.41
CA ILE A 28 13.73 27.61 -19.86
C ILE A 28 14.74 28.49 -20.60
N ILE A 29 14.65 28.59 -21.93
CA ILE A 29 15.57 29.42 -22.71
C ILE A 29 15.30 30.92 -22.48
N GLY A 30 14.03 31.32 -22.34
CA GLY A 30 13.65 32.72 -22.07
C GLY A 30 14.08 33.20 -20.69
N LEU A 31 14.03 32.32 -19.69
CA LEU A 31 14.43 32.59 -18.30
C LEU A 31 15.91 32.25 -18.02
N PHE A 32 16.66 31.76 -19.02
CA PHE A 32 17.99 31.18 -18.80
C PHE A 32 19.00 32.17 -18.22
N ASP A 33 18.94 33.41 -18.70
CA ASP A 33 19.84 34.48 -18.32
C ASP A 33 19.19 35.45 -17.31
N GLU A 34 18.10 35.09 -16.62
CA GLU A 34 17.49 35.96 -15.58
C GLU A 34 18.47 36.27 -14.43
N ASP A 35 18.48 37.53 -14.01
CA ASP A 35 19.38 38.05 -12.96
C ASP A 35 18.90 37.74 -11.53
N TYR A 36 17.68 37.22 -11.36
CA TYR A 36 17.11 36.94 -10.03
C TYR A 36 17.65 35.62 -9.46
N ARG A 37 18.86 35.67 -8.90
CA ARG A 37 19.39 34.64 -8.00
C ARG A 37 19.15 35.11 -6.57
N LYS A 38 18.91 34.19 -5.62
CA LYS A 38 18.98 34.50 -4.18
C LYS A 38 20.21 35.38 -3.94
N GLU A 39 20.05 36.51 -3.26
CA GLU A 39 21.15 37.44 -2.96
C GLU A 39 22.38 36.65 -2.50
N ILE A 40 23.42 36.71 -3.32
CA ILE A 40 24.71 36.13 -2.98
C ILE A 40 25.39 37.18 -2.09
N PRO A 41 26.01 36.81 -0.96
CA PRO A 41 26.75 37.77 -0.14
C PRO A 41 27.68 38.62 -1.00
N LEU A 42 27.83 39.92 -0.69
CA LEU A 42 28.63 40.90 -1.45
C LEU A 42 30.06 40.45 -1.78
N GLU A 43 30.57 39.45 -1.06
CA GLU A 43 31.92 38.88 -1.16
C GLU A 43 32.03 37.69 -2.14
N GLU A 44 30.91 37.12 -2.60
CA GLU A 44 30.89 35.96 -3.49
C GLU A 44 30.54 36.35 -4.94
N VAL A 45 31.49 36.13 -5.85
CA VAL A 45 31.28 36.29 -7.29
C VAL A 45 30.52 35.08 -7.83
N ALA A 46 29.35 35.32 -8.43
CA ALA A 46 28.56 34.27 -9.06
C ALA A 46 29.41 33.51 -10.11
N PRO A 47 29.41 32.16 -10.11
CA PRO A 47 30.11 31.41 -11.14
C PRO A 47 29.52 31.75 -12.52
N SER A 48 30.37 32.27 -13.42
CA SER A 48 29.97 32.57 -14.80
C SER A 48 29.64 31.27 -15.52
N SER A 49 28.39 31.11 -15.96
CA SER A 49 28.02 30.04 -16.87
C SER A 49 28.86 30.16 -18.15
N LYS A 50 29.55 29.10 -18.58
CA LYS A 50 30.27 29.06 -19.87
C LYS A 50 29.32 29.08 -21.09
N VAL A 51 28.01 28.95 -20.88
CA VAL A 51 26.98 28.91 -21.94
C VAL A 51 26.02 30.07 -21.73
N SER A 52 25.84 30.92 -22.75
CA SER A 52 24.82 31.98 -22.75
C SER A 52 23.49 31.48 -23.29
N GLY A 53 22.38 32.11 -22.88
CA GLY A 53 21.04 31.79 -23.40
C GLY A 53 20.93 31.97 -24.92
N LEU A 54 21.63 32.95 -25.50
CA LEU A 54 21.73 33.14 -26.97
C LEU A 54 22.35 31.93 -27.68
N ARG A 55 23.44 31.37 -27.14
CA ARG A 55 24.08 30.17 -27.71
C ARG A 55 23.17 28.96 -27.54
N LEU A 56 22.52 28.83 -26.39
CA LEU A 56 21.57 27.76 -26.12
C LEU A 56 20.38 27.81 -27.09
N LEU A 57 19.85 29.00 -27.37
CA LEU A 57 18.82 29.22 -28.37
C LEU A 57 19.32 28.75 -29.75
N GLN A 58 20.46 29.26 -30.20
CA GLN A 58 21.02 28.93 -31.52
C GLN A 58 21.19 27.41 -31.71
N ASP A 59 21.78 26.73 -30.72
CA ASP A 59 21.98 25.28 -30.74
C ASP A 59 20.64 24.52 -30.75
N THR A 60 19.64 25.02 -30.03
CA THR A 60 18.29 24.44 -29.96
C THR A 60 17.56 24.57 -31.30
N LEU A 61 17.55 25.76 -31.90
CA LEU A 61 16.90 26.00 -33.19
C LEU A 61 17.57 25.24 -34.31
N LYS A 62 18.90 25.12 -34.29
CA LYS A 62 19.64 24.31 -35.26
C LYS A 62 19.23 22.84 -35.20
N LYS A 63 19.05 22.26 -34.02
CA LYS A 63 18.59 20.87 -33.86
C LYS A 63 17.14 20.67 -34.34
N ILE A 64 16.29 21.68 -34.15
CA ILE A 64 14.87 21.63 -34.54
C ILE A 64 14.70 21.77 -36.07
N LEU A 65 15.34 22.78 -36.67
CA LEU A 65 15.16 23.14 -38.08
C LEU A 65 16.11 22.38 -39.02
N TYR A 66 17.34 22.09 -38.58
CA TYR A 66 18.36 21.35 -39.32
C TYR A 66 18.74 20.03 -38.60
N PRO A 67 17.78 19.11 -38.39
CA PRO A 67 18.05 17.83 -37.75
C PRO A 67 19.03 16.98 -38.57
N SER A 68 19.83 16.18 -37.88
CA SER A 68 20.80 15.26 -38.48
C SER A 68 20.15 14.29 -39.48
N HIS A 69 20.92 13.82 -40.46
CA HIS A 69 20.49 12.77 -41.40
C HIS A 69 20.07 11.47 -40.70
N LYS A 70 20.49 11.25 -39.44
CA LYS A 70 20.09 10.12 -38.60
C LYS A 70 18.62 10.17 -38.13
N VAL A 71 17.96 11.32 -38.26
CA VAL A 71 16.55 11.52 -37.86
C VAL A 71 15.65 11.14 -39.04
N ILE A 72 14.68 10.26 -38.81
CA ILE A 72 13.69 9.87 -39.83
C ILE A 72 12.72 11.01 -40.16
N ASP A 73 12.09 10.98 -41.33
CA ASP A 73 11.28 12.10 -41.82
C ASP A 73 10.05 12.42 -40.96
N SER A 74 9.46 11.43 -40.29
CA SER A 74 8.38 11.68 -39.32
C SER A 74 8.86 12.49 -38.12
N HIS A 75 10.02 12.14 -37.53
CA HIS A 75 10.63 12.87 -36.41
C HIS A 75 11.10 14.27 -36.82
N LYS A 76 11.59 14.42 -38.06
CA LYS A 76 11.91 15.72 -38.66
C LYS A 76 10.69 16.65 -38.69
N MET A 77 9.49 16.11 -38.95
CA MET A 77 8.25 16.89 -38.87
C MET A 77 7.86 17.20 -37.42
N PHE A 78 7.99 16.24 -36.50
CA PHE A 78 7.74 16.45 -35.07
C PHE A 78 8.56 17.59 -34.47
N LEU A 79 9.86 17.63 -34.77
CA LEU A 79 10.74 18.73 -34.39
C LEU A 79 10.25 20.05 -34.98
N GLY A 80 9.90 20.07 -36.26
CA GLY A 80 9.37 21.25 -36.94
C GLY A 80 8.11 21.81 -36.27
N TYR A 81 7.16 20.95 -35.86
CA TYR A 81 5.96 21.37 -35.15
C TYR A 81 6.25 22.06 -33.81
N ALA A 82 7.29 21.63 -33.11
CA ALA A 82 7.69 22.21 -31.84
C ALA A 82 8.17 23.67 -31.98
N PHE A 83 8.72 24.04 -33.14
CA PHE A 83 9.34 25.36 -33.36
C PHE A 83 8.42 26.53 -33.00
N SER A 84 7.17 26.53 -33.51
CA SER A 84 6.22 27.62 -33.23
C SER A 84 5.90 27.75 -31.73
N THR A 85 5.82 26.63 -31.02
CA THR A 85 5.54 26.55 -29.59
C THR A 85 6.72 27.04 -28.75
N VAL A 86 7.95 26.66 -29.14
CA VAL A 86 9.18 27.16 -28.52
C VAL A 86 9.28 28.68 -28.69
N MET A 87 9.04 29.21 -29.90
CA MET A 87 9.09 30.67 -30.13
C MET A 87 8.04 31.43 -29.32
N ARG A 88 6.81 30.92 -29.29
CA ARG A 88 5.73 31.51 -28.48
C ARG A 88 6.09 31.62 -27.01
N THR A 89 6.59 30.55 -26.43
CA THR A 89 6.90 30.51 -24.99
C THR A 89 8.18 31.27 -24.67
N LEU A 90 9.18 31.21 -25.54
CA LEU A 90 10.41 31.99 -25.44
C LEU A 90 10.11 33.48 -25.32
N PHE A 91 9.45 34.09 -26.31
CA PHE A 91 9.19 35.54 -26.31
C PHE A 91 8.14 35.98 -25.28
N HIS A 92 7.33 35.04 -24.76
CA HIS A 92 6.43 35.32 -23.64
C HIS A 92 7.18 35.52 -22.32
N TRP A 93 8.20 34.71 -22.05
CA TRP A 93 9.00 34.76 -20.81
C TRP A 93 10.24 35.64 -20.92
N LEU A 94 10.69 35.98 -22.13
CA LEU A 94 11.88 36.81 -22.34
C LEU A 94 11.61 38.28 -21.96
N PRO A 95 12.46 38.89 -21.11
CA PRO A 95 12.41 40.33 -20.82
C PRO A 95 12.53 41.21 -22.07
N LYS A 96 11.74 42.29 -22.14
CA LYS A 96 11.62 43.15 -23.34
C LYS A 96 12.94 43.75 -23.82
N ASP A 97 13.82 44.12 -22.90
CA ASP A 97 15.16 44.67 -23.17
C ASP A 97 16.08 43.69 -23.93
N ARG A 98 15.82 42.38 -23.83
CA ARG A 98 16.61 41.33 -24.49
C ARG A 98 15.99 40.82 -25.79
N HIS A 99 14.81 41.33 -26.17
CA HIS A 99 14.12 40.89 -27.39
C HIS A 99 15.00 41.10 -28.62
N GLU A 100 15.74 42.21 -28.71
CA GLU A 100 16.56 42.53 -29.89
C GLU A 100 17.64 41.48 -30.16
N ASP A 101 18.41 41.10 -29.14
CA ASP A 101 19.51 40.14 -29.28
C ASP A 101 18.99 38.74 -29.67
N TYR A 102 17.91 38.30 -29.03
CA TYR A 102 17.28 37.02 -29.34
C TYR A 102 16.63 37.03 -30.73
N MET A 103 15.99 38.13 -31.12
CA MET A 103 15.45 38.30 -32.48
C MET A 103 16.55 38.21 -33.53
N ARG A 104 17.74 38.77 -33.27
CA ARG A 104 18.88 38.70 -34.19
C ARG A 104 19.30 37.25 -34.46
N VAL A 105 19.32 36.41 -33.41
CA VAL A 105 19.60 34.97 -33.54
C VAL A 105 18.48 34.25 -34.31
N VAL A 106 17.21 34.55 -34.04
CA VAL A 106 16.08 33.94 -34.75
C VAL A 106 16.06 34.36 -36.22
N ALA A 107 16.38 35.62 -36.51
CA ALA A 107 16.39 36.21 -37.85
C ALA A 107 17.30 35.46 -38.83
N SER A 108 18.45 34.94 -38.38
CA SER A 108 19.37 34.21 -39.26
C SER A 108 18.76 32.92 -39.84
N PHE A 109 17.68 32.41 -39.25
CA PHE A 109 16.95 31.23 -39.75
C PHE A 109 15.90 31.58 -40.82
N TYR A 110 15.69 32.86 -41.13
CA TYR A 110 14.70 33.36 -42.10
C TYR A 110 15.32 33.99 -43.37
N GLU A 111 16.65 34.17 -43.41
CA GLU A 111 17.35 34.85 -44.52
C GLU A 111 17.13 34.12 -45.86
N ASP A 112 17.23 32.79 -45.88
CA ASP A 112 17.07 31.97 -47.09
C ASP A 112 15.83 31.05 -47.06
N ILE A 113 15.35 30.65 -48.25
CA ILE A 113 14.32 29.61 -48.34
C ILE A 113 14.96 28.31 -47.88
N HIS A 114 14.41 27.72 -46.84
CA HIS A 114 14.92 26.48 -46.30
C HIS A 114 14.79 25.35 -47.35
N PRO A 115 15.84 24.53 -47.57
CA PRO A 115 15.84 23.47 -48.60
C PRO A 115 14.69 22.47 -48.42
N ARG A 116 14.38 22.15 -47.16
CA ARG A 116 13.15 21.41 -46.79
C ARG A 116 11.95 22.33 -46.87
N ARG A 117 11.05 22.10 -47.85
CA ARG A 117 9.84 22.91 -48.09
C ARG A 117 8.97 23.03 -46.85
N GLU A 118 8.87 21.98 -46.04
CA GLU A 118 8.08 21.92 -44.82
C GLU A 118 8.66 22.78 -43.69
N ALA A 119 9.98 23.00 -43.65
CA ALA A 119 10.58 23.90 -42.67
C ALA A 119 10.13 25.36 -42.89
N ASN A 120 9.94 25.77 -44.14
CA ASN A 120 9.39 27.10 -44.45
C ASN A 120 7.98 27.30 -43.89
N ILE A 121 7.20 26.22 -43.75
CA ILE A 121 5.87 26.27 -43.13
C ILE A 121 6.00 26.51 -41.62
N PHE A 122 6.89 25.79 -40.93
CA PHE A 122 7.14 25.96 -39.50
C PHE A 122 7.65 27.36 -39.16
N LEU A 123 8.54 27.88 -40.00
CA LEU A 123 9.01 29.27 -39.94
C LEU A 123 7.84 30.25 -40.10
N ALA A 124 6.96 30.04 -41.08
CA ALA A 124 5.78 30.89 -41.28
C ALA A 124 4.87 30.92 -40.04
N GLU A 125 4.55 29.76 -39.48
CA GLU A 125 3.63 29.66 -38.34
C GLU A 125 4.15 30.32 -37.06
N ALA A 126 5.47 30.39 -36.90
CA ALA A 126 6.11 31.03 -35.75
C ALA A 126 6.14 32.56 -35.85
N LEU A 127 5.99 33.16 -37.04
CA LEU A 127 6.14 34.62 -37.26
C LEU A 127 5.22 35.46 -36.37
N LYS A 128 3.99 35.00 -36.12
CA LYS A 128 3.03 35.69 -35.25
C LYS A 128 3.47 35.80 -33.79
N PHE A 129 4.45 35.00 -33.37
CA PHE A 129 4.96 34.98 -32.00
C PHE A 129 6.32 35.68 -31.87
N ILE A 130 6.95 36.04 -32.99
CA ILE A 130 8.26 36.67 -33.01
C ILE A 130 8.04 38.18 -33.23
N PRO A 131 8.61 39.05 -32.37
CA PRO A 131 8.37 40.50 -32.45
C PRO A 131 9.16 41.19 -33.58
N PHE A 132 9.23 40.58 -34.77
CA PHE A 132 9.89 41.18 -35.93
C PHE A 132 9.19 42.47 -36.39
N PRO A 133 9.97 43.45 -36.93
CA PRO A 133 9.41 44.59 -37.64
C PRO A 133 8.48 44.16 -38.78
N MET A 134 7.46 44.97 -39.05
CA MET A 134 6.40 44.62 -39.99
C MET A 134 6.92 44.41 -41.42
N GLU A 135 7.81 45.28 -41.88
CA GLU A 135 8.48 45.17 -43.18
C GLU A 135 9.14 43.79 -43.39
N LYS A 136 9.80 43.29 -42.33
CA LYS A 136 10.44 41.97 -42.36
C LYS A 136 9.42 40.84 -42.39
N LYS A 137 8.31 40.96 -41.65
CA LYS A 137 7.21 39.99 -41.71
C LYS A 137 6.60 39.94 -43.11
N GLU A 138 6.39 41.09 -43.75
CA GLU A 138 5.86 41.21 -45.11
C GLU A 138 6.79 40.57 -46.15
N GLU A 139 8.09 40.85 -46.09
CA GLU A 139 9.10 40.23 -46.96
C GLU A 139 9.02 38.70 -46.89
N ILE A 140 8.95 38.16 -45.66
CA ILE A 140 8.86 36.72 -45.43
C ILE A 140 7.53 36.16 -45.92
N TYR A 141 6.41 36.85 -45.67
CA TYR A 141 5.08 36.46 -46.16
C TYR A 141 5.04 36.41 -47.70
N LEU A 142 5.62 37.40 -48.38
CA LEU A 142 5.74 37.44 -49.84
C LEU A 142 6.52 36.23 -50.37
N LYS A 143 7.67 35.95 -49.77
CA LYS A 143 8.55 34.84 -50.15
C LYS A 143 7.83 33.48 -50.03
N ILE A 144 6.98 33.31 -49.02
CA ILE A 144 6.24 32.06 -48.79
C ILE A 144 4.95 31.99 -49.63
N LEU A 145 4.29 33.13 -49.86
CA LEU A 145 3.07 33.25 -50.68
C LEU A 145 3.29 32.91 -52.15
N SER A 146 4.52 33.00 -52.66
CA SER A 146 4.88 32.59 -54.02
C SER A 146 5.02 31.07 -54.18
N GLY A 147 4.93 30.31 -53.09
CA GLY A 147 5.11 28.86 -53.07
C GLY A 147 3.89 28.01 -53.48
N GLY A 148 3.96 26.71 -53.15
CA GLY A 148 2.88 25.74 -53.40
C GLY A 148 1.64 25.97 -52.52
N LEU A 149 0.54 25.27 -52.81
CA LEU A 149 -0.76 25.46 -52.15
C LEU A 149 -0.65 25.55 -50.60
N ILE A 150 0.04 24.61 -49.96
CA ILE A 150 0.17 24.58 -48.50
C ILE A 150 0.85 25.85 -47.94
N GLN A 151 1.91 26.33 -48.58
CA GLN A 151 2.61 27.55 -48.19
C GLN A 151 1.69 28.77 -48.34
N ARG A 152 0.93 28.85 -49.45
CA ARG A 152 -0.08 29.89 -49.68
C ARG A 152 -1.16 29.87 -48.60
N LEU A 153 -1.73 28.70 -48.29
CA LEU A 153 -2.75 28.54 -47.25
C LEU A 153 -2.23 28.96 -45.87
N THR A 154 -0.97 28.66 -45.55
CA THR A 154 -0.34 29.03 -44.27
C THR A 154 -0.35 30.54 -44.08
N VAL A 155 0.13 31.28 -45.08
CA VAL A 155 0.22 32.74 -44.99
C VAL A 155 -1.17 33.38 -45.06
N LEU A 156 -2.05 32.91 -45.95
CA LEU A 156 -3.42 33.43 -46.03
C LEU A 156 -4.20 33.23 -44.73
N GLU A 157 -3.99 32.10 -44.03
CA GLU A 157 -4.59 31.87 -42.72
C GLU A 157 -4.04 32.83 -41.66
N LEU A 158 -2.73 33.11 -41.67
CA LEU A 158 -2.10 34.05 -40.73
C LEU A 158 -2.62 35.47 -40.96
N LEU A 159 -2.57 35.95 -42.20
CA LEU A 159 -3.08 37.27 -42.61
C LEU A 159 -4.55 37.45 -42.22
N GLY A 160 -5.37 36.42 -42.41
CA GLY A 160 -6.77 36.45 -42.03
C GLY A 160 -7.03 36.63 -40.52
N ASN A 161 -6.05 36.34 -39.66
CA ASN A 161 -6.17 36.56 -38.22
C ASN A 161 -5.46 37.85 -37.74
N THR A 162 -4.38 38.31 -38.40
CA THR A 162 -3.57 39.46 -37.96
C THR A 162 -3.96 40.80 -38.61
N TYR A 163 -4.71 40.78 -39.72
CA TYR A 163 -5.08 42.02 -40.43
C TYR A 163 -5.84 43.06 -39.59
N THR A 164 -6.49 42.65 -38.50
CA THR A 164 -7.20 43.57 -37.60
C THR A 164 -6.31 44.24 -36.55
N GLU A 165 -5.07 43.78 -36.38
CA GLU A 165 -4.16 44.19 -35.29
C GLU A 165 -2.89 44.89 -35.80
N GLU A 166 -2.49 44.66 -37.06
CA GLU A 166 -1.24 45.18 -37.65
C GLU A 166 -1.54 46.01 -38.92
N THR A 167 -0.84 47.14 -39.09
CA THR A 167 -0.90 47.96 -40.32
C THR A 167 0.14 47.48 -41.33
N PHE A 168 -0.32 46.96 -42.47
CA PHE A 168 0.52 46.49 -43.57
C PHE A 168 0.82 47.62 -44.57
N ASP A 169 1.95 47.54 -45.27
CA ASP A 169 2.29 48.43 -46.37
C ASP A 169 1.30 48.31 -47.54
N GLU A 170 0.96 49.43 -48.19
CA GLU A 170 -0.02 49.44 -49.28
C GLU A 170 0.47 48.62 -50.49
N ALA A 171 1.77 48.54 -50.77
CA ALA A 171 2.27 47.70 -51.86
C ALA A 171 2.01 46.20 -51.58
N PHE A 172 2.16 45.78 -50.33
CA PHE A 172 1.81 44.43 -49.91
C PHE A 172 0.29 44.19 -49.98
N ILE A 173 -0.53 45.14 -49.54
CA ILE A 173 -2.00 45.07 -49.64
C ILE A 173 -2.45 44.97 -51.10
N ASP A 174 -1.90 45.77 -52.01
CA ASP A 174 -2.25 45.74 -53.43
C ASP A 174 -1.94 44.39 -54.09
N LEU A 175 -0.85 43.74 -53.67
CA LEU A 175 -0.55 42.38 -54.10
C LEU A 175 -1.64 41.38 -53.63
N LEU A 176 -2.09 41.51 -52.38
CA LEU A 176 -3.19 40.68 -51.86
C LEU A 176 -4.50 40.94 -52.62
N ARG A 177 -4.84 42.22 -52.89
CA ARG A 177 -6.00 42.61 -53.73
C ARG A 177 -5.91 41.97 -55.12
N SER A 178 -4.74 42.02 -55.76
CA SER A 178 -4.48 41.40 -57.07
C SER A 178 -4.73 39.89 -57.05
N ARG A 179 -4.30 39.22 -55.98
CA ARG A 179 -4.48 37.78 -55.82
C ARG A 179 -5.94 37.37 -55.61
N ILE A 180 -6.68 38.15 -54.81
CA ILE A 180 -8.13 37.96 -54.62
C ILE A 180 -8.86 38.06 -55.97
N LYS A 181 -8.51 39.06 -56.80
CA LYS A 181 -9.10 39.25 -58.13
C LYS A 181 -8.77 38.10 -59.10
N LYS A 182 -7.62 37.45 -58.94
CA LYS A 182 -7.18 36.31 -59.78
C LYS A 182 -7.82 34.98 -59.40
N ALA A 183 -8.51 34.88 -58.26
CA ALA A 183 -9.16 33.64 -57.83
C ALA A 183 -10.33 33.27 -58.76
N HIS A 184 -10.43 32.01 -59.14
CA HIS A 184 -11.41 31.49 -60.09
C HIS A 184 -12.02 30.16 -59.61
N LYS A 185 -12.95 29.57 -60.39
CA LYS A 185 -13.62 28.30 -60.02
C LYS A 185 -12.66 27.11 -59.80
N GLY A 186 -11.47 27.13 -60.42
CA GLY A 186 -10.45 26.09 -60.29
C GLY A 186 -9.46 26.33 -59.13
N THR A 187 -9.58 27.45 -58.42
CA THR A 187 -8.81 27.68 -57.19
C THR A 187 -9.25 26.67 -56.12
N ASP A 188 -8.31 26.21 -55.29
CA ASP A 188 -8.60 25.29 -54.19
C ASP A 188 -9.71 25.83 -53.29
N LEU A 189 -10.55 24.94 -52.77
CA LEU A 189 -11.74 25.33 -52.02
C LEU A 189 -11.40 26.04 -50.70
N VAL A 190 -10.35 25.57 -50.00
CA VAL A 190 -9.86 26.17 -48.77
C VAL A 190 -9.14 27.50 -49.07
N GLU A 191 -8.38 27.58 -50.16
CA GLU A 191 -7.74 28.83 -50.61
C GLU A 191 -8.81 29.89 -50.94
N THR A 192 -9.87 29.49 -51.64
CA THR A 192 -11.02 30.36 -51.97
C THR A 192 -11.71 30.89 -50.71
N PHE A 193 -11.87 30.06 -49.67
CA PHE A 193 -12.43 30.47 -48.38
C PHE A 193 -11.56 31.51 -47.65
N LEU A 194 -10.25 31.30 -47.59
CA LEU A 194 -9.34 32.24 -46.94
C LEU A 194 -9.30 33.58 -47.70
N LEU A 195 -9.28 33.54 -49.04
CA LEU A 195 -9.37 34.74 -49.88
C LEU A 195 -10.71 35.47 -49.70
N MET A 196 -11.81 34.73 -49.55
CA MET A 196 -13.12 35.32 -49.24
C MET A 196 -13.08 36.06 -47.89
N LYS A 197 -12.50 35.46 -46.84
CA LYS A 197 -12.35 36.13 -45.54
C LYS A 197 -11.50 37.39 -45.64
N LEU A 198 -10.33 37.29 -46.28
CA LEU A 198 -9.41 38.40 -46.49
C LEU A 198 -10.04 39.53 -47.31
N SER A 199 -10.81 39.21 -48.35
CA SER A 199 -11.53 40.22 -49.15
C SER A 199 -12.53 41.03 -48.32
N GLY A 200 -13.11 40.44 -47.27
CA GLY A 200 -13.96 41.14 -46.32
C GLY A 200 -13.19 42.12 -45.44
N GLN A 201 -11.97 41.77 -45.03
CA GLN A 201 -11.07 42.63 -44.25
C GLN A 201 -10.49 43.78 -45.11
N LEU A 202 -10.23 43.53 -46.39
CA LEU A 202 -9.77 44.55 -47.36
C LEU A 202 -10.90 45.40 -47.96
N SER A 203 -12.13 45.30 -47.43
CA SER A 203 -13.33 46.02 -47.94
C SER A 203 -13.64 45.79 -49.43
N MET A 204 -13.27 44.64 -49.98
CA MET A 204 -13.52 44.24 -51.38
C MET A 204 -14.86 43.51 -51.52
N HIS A 205 -15.96 44.22 -51.33
CA HIS A 205 -17.31 43.63 -51.25
C HIS A 205 -17.75 42.84 -52.50
N LYS A 206 -17.39 43.32 -53.70
CA LYS A 206 -17.77 42.66 -54.96
C LYS A 206 -17.11 41.30 -55.09
N GLU A 207 -15.81 41.24 -54.87
CA GLU A 207 -14.99 40.02 -54.92
C GLU A 207 -15.39 39.05 -53.81
N ARG A 208 -15.65 39.55 -52.59
CA ARG A 208 -16.17 38.73 -51.48
C ARG A 208 -17.44 38.00 -51.87
N THR A 209 -18.38 38.71 -52.52
CA THR A 209 -19.66 38.16 -52.94
C THR A 209 -19.48 37.10 -54.03
N ALA A 210 -18.61 37.36 -55.00
CA ALA A 210 -18.27 36.41 -56.06
C ALA A 210 -17.62 35.13 -55.51
N LEU A 211 -16.68 35.26 -54.58
CA LEU A 211 -16.01 34.12 -53.93
C LEU A 211 -16.99 33.32 -53.06
N ALA A 212 -17.89 33.99 -52.32
CA ALA A 212 -18.93 33.32 -51.55
C ALA A 212 -19.89 32.52 -52.45
N ALA A 213 -20.28 33.07 -53.61
CA ALA A 213 -21.11 32.36 -54.59
C ALA A 213 -20.38 31.16 -55.21
N ASN A 214 -19.09 31.31 -55.52
CA ASN A 214 -18.24 30.22 -56.01
C ASN A 214 -18.22 29.05 -55.02
N LEU A 215 -17.93 29.31 -53.74
CA LEU A 215 -17.92 28.29 -52.69
C LEU A 215 -19.29 27.60 -52.53
N LYS A 216 -20.40 28.37 -52.52
CA LYS A 216 -21.77 27.81 -52.44
C LYS A 216 -22.09 26.85 -53.59
N SER A 217 -21.57 27.11 -54.80
CA SER A 217 -21.81 26.26 -55.97
C SER A 217 -21.09 24.91 -55.94
N ARG A 218 -20.13 24.71 -55.02
CA ARG A 218 -19.26 23.52 -54.94
C ARG A 218 -19.62 22.60 -53.78
N LYS A 219 -20.93 22.34 -53.58
CA LYS A 219 -21.44 21.53 -52.44
C LYS A 219 -20.84 20.12 -52.37
N LYS A 220 -20.72 19.42 -53.50
CA LYS A 220 -20.16 18.06 -53.55
C LYS A 220 -18.71 18.00 -53.05
N GLU A 221 -17.89 19.00 -53.40
CA GLU A 221 -16.51 19.07 -52.92
C GLU A 221 -16.43 19.34 -51.42
N MET A 222 -17.40 20.08 -50.85
CA MET A 222 -17.52 20.25 -49.40
C MET A 222 -17.89 18.93 -48.69
N GLU A 223 -18.72 18.09 -49.29
CA GLU A 223 -19.03 16.75 -48.76
C GLU A 223 -17.79 15.83 -48.81
N ASP A 224 -17.00 15.89 -49.88
CA ASP A 224 -15.73 15.15 -50.01
C ASP A 224 -14.69 15.56 -48.94
N MET A 225 -14.77 16.78 -48.40
CA MET A 225 -13.89 17.24 -47.33
C MET A 225 -14.02 16.43 -46.04
N PHE A 226 -15.21 15.91 -45.73
CA PHE A 226 -15.41 15.05 -44.56
C PHE A 226 -14.49 13.82 -44.62
N LEU A 227 -14.50 13.12 -45.75
CA LEU A 227 -13.63 11.95 -45.99
C LEU A 227 -12.15 12.36 -46.07
N ASN A 228 -11.83 13.43 -46.78
CA ASN A 228 -10.44 13.87 -46.95
C ASN A 228 -9.80 14.32 -45.64
N ASN A 229 -10.56 14.92 -44.73
CA ASN A 229 -10.07 15.33 -43.42
C ASN A 229 -9.61 14.15 -42.55
N LEU A 230 -10.19 12.97 -42.73
CA LEU A 230 -9.82 11.76 -41.99
C LEU A 230 -8.58 11.06 -42.57
N LYS A 231 -8.23 11.30 -43.85
CA LYS A 231 -7.05 10.70 -44.49
C LYS A 231 -5.74 11.23 -43.90
N THR A 232 -4.76 10.36 -43.65
CA THR A 232 -3.42 10.73 -43.19
C THR A 232 -2.65 11.58 -44.19
N ALA A 233 -2.88 11.36 -45.50
CA ALA A 233 -2.21 12.08 -46.59
C ALA A 233 -2.61 13.57 -46.68
N THR A 234 -3.75 13.96 -46.12
CA THR A 234 -4.21 15.35 -46.16
C THR A 234 -3.38 16.20 -45.19
N HIS A 235 -2.76 17.27 -45.70
CA HIS A 235 -1.93 18.15 -44.88
C HIS A 235 -2.74 18.82 -43.75
N TRP A 236 -2.16 18.97 -42.56
CA TRP A 236 -2.88 19.45 -41.37
C TRP A 236 -3.37 20.92 -41.51
N ILE A 237 -2.70 21.76 -42.30
CA ILE A 237 -3.18 23.13 -42.64
C ILE A 237 -4.49 23.08 -43.39
N VAL A 238 -4.59 22.15 -44.35
CA VAL A 238 -5.82 21.93 -45.11
C VAL A 238 -6.90 21.47 -44.15
N LYS A 239 -6.63 20.48 -43.29
CA LYS A 239 -7.59 20.02 -42.26
C LYS A 239 -8.06 21.16 -41.34
N ARG A 240 -7.14 21.98 -40.83
CA ARG A 240 -7.44 23.09 -39.91
C ARG A 240 -8.36 24.13 -40.55
N ASN A 241 -8.06 24.55 -41.77
CA ASN A 241 -8.88 25.54 -42.48
C ASN A 241 -10.16 24.93 -43.08
N SER A 242 -10.13 23.64 -43.40
CA SER A 242 -11.30 22.83 -43.76
C SER A 242 -12.32 22.76 -42.63
N ILE A 243 -11.88 22.53 -41.38
CA ILE A 243 -12.76 22.63 -40.20
C ILE A 243 -13.42 24.01 -40.15
N LYS A 244 -12.63 25.10 -40.25
CA LYS A 244 -13.15 26.47 -40.22
C LYS A 244 -14.17 26.74 -41.33
N LEU A 245 -13.94 26.19 -42.53
CA LEU A 245 -14.85 26.28 -43.67
C LEU A 245 -16.17 25.56 -43.40
N LEU A 246 -16.09 24.31 -42.93
CA LEU A 246 -17.28 23.51 -42.58
C LEU A 246 -18.10 24.20 -41.49
N THR A 247 -17.46 24.65 -40.40
CA THR A 247 -18.13 25.38 -39.32
C THR A 247 -18.82 26.65 -39.81
N PHE A 248 -18.16 27.43 -40.68
CA PHE A 248 -18.76 28.63 -41.28
C PHE A 248 -20.03 28.30 -42.07
N TYR A 249 -20.01 27.24 -42.89
CA TYR A 249 -21.18 26.85 -43.68
C TYR A 249 -22.30 26.21 -42.88
N THR A 250 -21.99 25.63 -41.74
CA THR A 250 -22.98 25.10 -40.81
C THR A 250 -23.68 26.23 -40.04
N ILE A 251 -22.95 27.26 -39.60
CA ILE A 251 -23.50 28.38 -38.81
C ILE A 251 -24.12 29.47 -39.69
N ASP A 252 -23.36 30.01 -40.64
CA ASP A 252 -23.74 31.20 -41.41
C ASP A 252 -24.38 30.86 -42.76
N GLY A 253 -23.94 29.76 -43.38
CA GLY A 253 -24.37 29.36 -44.72
C GLY A 253 -25.59 28.42 -44.78
N GLN A 254 -25.88 27.72 -43.68
CA GLN A 254 -26.91 26.67 -43.53
C GLN A 254 -26.93 25.61 -44.65
N LEU A 255 -25.75 25.22 -45.17
CA LEU A 255 -25.65 24.26 -46.28
C LEU A 255 -25.45 22.81 -45.83
N ILE A 256 -25.03 22.61 -44.58
CA ILE A 256 -24.57 21.33 -44.02
C ILE A 256 -25.24 21.13 -42.67
N SER A 257 -25.62 19.88 -42.38
CA SER A 257 -26.23 19.52 -41.10
C SER A 257 -25.29 19.82 -39.91
N PRO A 258 -25.77 20.52 -38.86
CA PRO A 258 -25.04 20.75 -37.63
C PRO A 258 -24.51 19.49 -36.96
N ILE A 259 -25.34 18.45 -36.83
CA ILE A 259 -24.93 17.18 -36.21
C ILE A 259 -23.88 16.44 -37.03
N ASN A 260 -24.01 16.39 -38.36
CA ASN A 260 -23.00 15.74 -39.22
C ASN A 260 -21.64 16.43 -39.08
N THR A 261 -21.66 17.77 -38.98
CA THR A 261 -20.44 18.56 -38.73
C THR A 261 -19.88 18.24 -37.36
N ALA A 262 -20.72 18.22 -36.31
CA ALA A 262 -20.28 17.93 -34.95
C ALA A 262 -19.65 16.54 -34.80
N LEU A 263 -20.28 15.48 -35.33
CA LEU A 263 -19.74 14.11 -35.31
C LEU A 263 -18.42 14.00 -36.07
N HIS A 264 -18.27 14.73 -37.19
CA HIS A 264 -17.00 14.82 -37.90
C HIS A 264 -15.89 15.45 -37.05
N LEU A 265 -16.21 16.51 -36.29
CA LEU A 265 -15.26 17.10 -35.35
C LEU A 265 -14.90 16.16 -34.20
N CYS A 266 -15.86 15.39 -33.67
CA CYS A 266 -15.59 14.32 -32.70
C CYS A 266 -14.63 13.28 -33.27
N ASN A 267 -14.81 12.86 -34.52
CA ASN A 267 -13.89 11.93 -35.19
C ASN A 267 -12.48 12.54 -35.33
N LEU A 268 -12.36 13.81 -35.69
CA LEU A 268 -11.06 14.48 -35.78
C LEU A 268 -10.35 14.61 -34.43
N LEU A 269 -11.10 14.80 -33.33
CA LEU A 269 -10.54 14.76 -31.97
C LEU A 269 -9.95 13.37 -31.65
N LYS A 270 -10.60 12.29 -32.10
CA LYS A 270 -10.15 10.90 -31.88
C LYS A 270 -8.95 10.48 -32.73
N VAL A 271 -8.93 10.83 -34.02
CA VAL A 271 -8.02 10.20 -35.00
C VAL A 271 -6.90 11.12 -35.52
N SER A 272 -6.99 12.43 -35.33
CA SER A 272 -5.96 13.35 -35.86
C SER A 272 -4.66 13.23 -35.05
N ALA A 273 -3.51 13.12 -35.73
CA ALA A 273 -2.20 13.06 -35.09
C ALA A 273 -1.65 14.42 -34.63
N ILE A 274 -2.20 15.53 -35.15
CA ILE A 274 -1.70 16.90 -34.92
C ILE A 274 -2.62 17.68 -33.97
N GLU A 275 -2.08 18.20 -32.87
CA GLU A 275 -2.78 18.99 -31.85
C GLU A 275 -3.54 20.14 -32.46
N SER A 276 -2.91 20.95 -33.33
CA SER A 276 -3.54 22.17 -33.83
C SER A 276 -4.87 21.88 -34.52
N VAL A 277 -4.98 20.72 -35.19
CA VAL A 277 -6.23 20.26 -35.82
C VAL A 277 -7.25 19.86 -34.75
N ARG A 278 -6.85 19.11 -33.72
CA ARG A 278 -7.72 18.73 -32.58
C ARG A 278 -8.23 19.97 -31.84
N ARG A 279 -7.36 20.93 -31.54
CA ARG A 279 -7.74 22.20 -30.89
C ARG A 279 -8.73 23.00 -31.74
N THR A 280 -8.51 23.09 -33.05
CA THR A 280 -9.47 23.74 -33.96
C THR A 280 -10.79 23.00 -34.02
N ALA A 281 -10.78 21.66 -34.06
CA ALA A 281 -11.99 20.85 -34.02
C ALA A 281 -12.78 21.03 -32.72
N GLY A 282 -12.11 20.99 -31.56
CA GLY A 282 -12.74 21.20 -30.26
C GLY A 282 -13.36 22.60 -30.12
N ASN A 283 -12.66 23.65 -30.56
CA ASN A 283 -13.19 25.02 -30.55
C ASN A 283 -14.40 25.16 -31.49
N ALA A 284 -14.30 24.61 -32.71
CA ALA A 284 -15.40 24.59 -33.66
C ALA A 284 -16.62 23.83 -33.11
N LEU A 285 -16.39 22.72 -32.41
CA LEU A 285 -17.46 21.95 -31.78
C LEU A 285 -18.22 22.77 -30.75
N LEU A 286 -17.51 23.51 -29.88
CA LEU A 286 -18.12 24.41 -28.90
C LEU A 286 -18.95 25.53 -29.54
N MET A 287 -18.52 26.05 -30.68
CA MET A 287 -19.32 27.02 -31.44
C MET A 287 -20.62 26.39 -31.97
N LEU A 288 -20.56 25.13 -32.42
CA LEU A 288 -21.72 24.41 -32.95
C LEU A 288 -22.74 24.01 -31.89
N MET A 289 -22.35 23.82 -30.63
CA MET A 289 -23.24 23.35 -29.56
C MET A 289 -24.55 24.15 -29.45
N ARG A 290 -24.49 25.48 -29.64
CA ARG A 290 -25.68 26.36 -29.59
C ARG A 290 -26.68 26.15 -30.73
N HIS A 291 -26.24 25.52 -31.83
CA HIS A 291 -27.02 25.26 -33.03
C HIS A 291 -27.57 23.84 -33.10
N LEU A 292 -27.20 22.98 -32.14
CA LEU A 292 -27.72 21.62 -32.00
C LEU A 292 -28.98 21.62 -31.12
N SER A 293 -29.92 20.73 -31.44
CA SER A 293 -31.05 20.38 -30.57
C SER A 293 -30.57 19.64 -29.31
N SER A 294 -31.41 19.56 -28.26
CA SER A 294 -31.04 18.88 -27.01
C SER A 294 -30.58 17.43 -27.26
N TYR A 295 -31.34 16.67 -28.07
CA TYR A 295 -30.97 15.31 -28.47
C TYR A 295 -29.59 15.24 -29.14
N GLU A 296 -29.33 16.12 -30.11
CA GLU A 296 -28.04 16.14 -30.83
C GLU A 296 -26.87 16.55 -29.93
N ARG A 297 -27.09 17.44 -28.95
CA ARG A 297 -26.06 17.79 -27.96
C ARG A 297 -25.70 16.59 -27.09
N ASN A 298 -26.69 15.81 -26.67
CA ASN A 298 -26.47 14.58 -25.92
C ASN A 298 -25.67 13.56 -26.75
N GLU A 299 -26.03 13.34 -28.01
CA GLU A 299 -25.28 12.45 -28.92
C GLU A 299 -23.80 12.86 -29.04
N VAL A 300 -23.52 14.16 -29.17
CA VAL A 300 -22.14 14.68 -29.21
C VAL A 300 -21.41 14.40 -27.89
N ALA A 301 -22.05 14.62 -26.74
CA ALA A 301 -21.45 14.36 -25.43
C ALA A 301 -21.15 12.86 -25.23
N VAL A 302 -22.10 11.99 -25.55
CA VAL A 302 -21.95 10.51 -25.46
C VAL A 302 -20.82 10.02 -26.37
N GLU A 303 -20.72 10.54 -27.60
CA GLU A 303 -19.66 10.16 -28.53
C GLU A 303 -18.26 10.54 -28.02
N LEU A 304 -18.13 11.71 -27.38
CA LEU A 304 -16.88 12.12 -26.74
C LEU A 304 -16.58 11.34 -25.45
N LEU A 305 -17.60 10.94 -24.69
CA LEU A 305 -17.42 10.10 -23.49
C LEU A 305 -16.88 8.71 -23.87
N ARG A 306 -17.46 8.07 -24.90
CA ARG A 306 -16.94 6.80 -25.45
C ARG A 306 -15.50 6.94 -25.93
N ALA A 307 -15.13 8.11 -26.43
CA ALA A 307 -13.78 8.37 -26.89
C ALA A 307 -12.73 8.37 -25.77
N LEU A 308 -13.12 8.58 -24.50
CA LEU A 308 -12.21 8.49 -23.37
C LEU A 308 -11.76 7.04 -23.08
N GLU A 309 -12.56 6.04 -23.48
CA GLU A 309 -12.35 4.62 -23.18
C GLU A 309 -11.58 3.86 -24.26
N ILE A 310 -11.23 4.54 -25.36
CA ILE A 310 -10.54 3.90 -26.48
C ILE A 310 -9.10 3.57 -26.07
N GLU A 311 -8.85 2.29 -25.76
CA GLU A 311 -7.53 1.79 -25.42
C GLU A 311 -6.55 1.89 -26.61
N GLY A 312 -5.29 2.27 -26.34
CA GLY A 312 -4.23 2.27 -27.34
C GLY A 312 -4.15 3.51 -28.26
N HIS A 313 -5.01 4.52 -28.09
CA HIS A 313 -4.91 5.76 -28.87
C HIS A 313 -4.09 6.86 -28.17
N ARG A 314 -3.00 7.31 -28.81
CA ARG A 314 -2.08 8.38 -28.36
C ARG A 314 -2.69 9.79 -28.24
N PHE A 315 -4.01 9.96 -28.44
CA PHE A 315 -4.63 11.27 -28.71
C PHE A 315 -5.77 11.65 -27.76
N THR A 316 -6.16 10.75 -26.85
CA THR A 316 -7.31 10.93 -25.95
C THR A 316 -7.11 12.06 -24.93
N GLU A 317 -5.87 12.46 -24.65
CA GLU A 317 -5.50 13.57 -23.76
C GLU A 317 -6.15 14.93 -24.11
N TYR A 318 -6.54 15.14 -25.37
CA TYR A 318 -7.12 16.40 -25.85
C TYR A 318 -8.64 16.47 -25.76
N ILE A 319 -9.31 15.36 -25.48
CA ILE A 319 -10.78 15.26 -25.42
C ILE A 319 -11.35 15.87 -24.13
N PRO A 320 -10.73 15.71 -22.94
CA PRO A 320 -11.26 16.23 -21.68
C PRO A 320 -11.66 17.70 -21.69
N LYS A 321 -10.83 18.59 -22.26
CA LYS A 321 -11.07 20.04 -22.25
C LYS A 321 -12.30 20.47 -23.09
N PRO A 322 -12.45 20.07 -24.37
CA PRO A 322 -13.67 20.35 -25.12
C PRO A 322 -14.88 19.63 -24.54
N LEU A 323 -14.75 18.36 -24.12
CA LEU A 323 -15.85 17.60 -23.52
C LEU A 323 -16.39 18.30 -22.27
N GLY A 324 -15.54 18.70 -21.32
CA GLY A 324 -15.99 19.34 -20.08
C GLY A 324 -16.78 20.63 -20.30
N LYS A 325 -16.48 21.36 -21.39
CA LYS A 325 -17.25 22.54 -21.81
C LYS A 325 -18.53 22.21 -22.57
N VAL A 326 -18.53 21.12 -23.35
CA VAL A 326 -19.71 20.58 -24.05
C VAL A 326 -20.80 20.19 -23.05
N LEU A 327 -20.44 19.60 -21.91
CA LEU A 327 -21.41 19.17 -20.89
C LEU A 327 -22.31 20.30 -20.38
N LEU A 328 -21.82 21.55 -20.35
CA LEU A 328 -22.61 22.70 -19.88
C LEU A 328 -23.77 23.09 -20.81
N TYR A 329 -23.86 22.51 -22.01
CA TYR A 329 -24.92 22.75 -22.99
C TYR A 329 -26.06 21.72 -22.92
N LEU A 330 -25.90 20.67 -22.11
CA LEU A 330 -26.88 19.60 -21.94
C LEU A 330 -28.06 20.05 -21.08
N ASP A 331 -29.13 19.28 -21.17
CA ASP A 331 -30.22 19.37 -20.20
C ASP A 331 -29.77 18.79 -18.85
N LEU A 332 -30.42 19.23 -17.77
CA LEU A 332 -29.95 18.94 -16.41
C LEU A 332 -29.90 17.44 -16.09
N LYS A 333 -30.90 16.68 -16.55
CA LYS A 333 -30.98 15.24 -16.27
C LYS A 333 -29.81 14.49 -16.90
N GLU A 334 -29.49 14.79 -18.15
CA GLU A 334 -28.42 14.19 -18.94
C GLU A 334 -27.05 14.63 -18.42
N PHE A 335 -26.92 15.90 -17.98
CA PHE A 335 -25.73 16.35 -17.26
C PHE A 335 -25.52 15.53 -15.99
N ASP A 336 -26.54 15.40 -15.14
CA ASP A 336 -26.46 14.68 -13.87
C ASP A 336 -26.15 13.19 -14.09
N GLU A 337 -26.81 12.52 -15.05
CA GLU A 337 -26.54 11.13 -15.45
C GLU A 337 -25.08 10.92 -15.88
N ILE A 338 -24.50 11.87 -16.62
CA ILE A 338 -23.09 11.81 -17.02
C ILE A 338 -22.18 12.00 -15.80
N ILE A 339 -22.48 12.93 -14.88
CA ILE A 339 -21.66 13.10 -13.67
C ILE A 339 -21.69 11.81 -12.82
N ASP A 340 -22.85 11.15 -12.72
CA ASP A 340 -22.99 9.87 -12.02
C ASP A 340 -22.21 8.74 -12.72
N ASP A 341 -22.22 8.66 -14.05
CA ASP A 341 -21.39 7.71 -14.81
C ASP A 341 -19.89 7.94 -14.57
N LEU A 342 -19.45 9.21 -14.59
CA LEU A 342 -18.05 9.57 -14.31
C LEU A 342 -17.65 9.23 -12.86
N LEU A 343 -18.56 9.36 -11.90
CA LEU A 343 -18.36 8.94 -10.51
C LEU A 343 -18.18 7.43 -10.39
N ILE A 344 -18.90 6.63 -11.17
CA ILE A 344 -18.70 5.18 -11.22
C ILE A 344 -17.34 4.86 -11.85
N LYS A 345 -17.02 5.48 -13.00
CA LYS A 345 -15.79 5.25 -13.74
C LYS A 345 -14.53 5.60 -12.97
N VAL A 346 -14.53 6.67 -12.17
CA VAL A 346 -13.34 7.01 -11.36
C VAL A 346 -12.99 5.89 -10.36
N LYS A 347 -13.97 5.07 -9.95
CA LYS A 347 -13.77 3.97 -9.01
C LYS A 347 -13.40 2.65 -9.69
N THR A 348 -13.96 2.38 -10.87
CA THR A 348 -13.90 1.05 -11.52
C THR A 348 -12.99 0.96 -12.74
N ALA A 349 -12.74 2.07 -13.45
CA ALA A 349 -12.00 2.05 -14.71
C ALA A 349 -10.49 1.81 -14.53
N ASN A 350 -9.75 1.63 -15.63
CA ASN A 350 -8.29 1.57 -15.56
C ASN A 350 -7.68 2.96 -15.25
N PRO A 351 -6.42 3.05 -14.75
CA PRO A 351 -5.81 4.32 -14.32
C PRO A 351 -5.76 5.41 -15.42
N SER A 352 -5.59 5.01 -16.68
CA SER A 352 -5.57 5.92 -17.82
C SER A 352 -6.93 6.58 -18.05
N VAL A 353 -8.02 5.79 -18.06
CA VAL A 353 -9.39 6.31 -18.19
C VAL A 353 -9.75 7.17 -16.98
N LYS A 354 -9.40 6.76 -15.75
CA LYS A 354 -9.61 7.57 -14.54
C LYS A 354 -8.99 8.97 -14.68
N THR A 355 -7.76 9.04 -15.20
CA THR A 355 -7.04 10.30 -15.44
C THR A 355 -7.79 11.23 -16.39
N LEU A 356 -8.34 10.68 -17.49
CA LEU A 356 -9.11 11.45 -18.47
C LEU A 356 -10.46 11.92 -17.90
N VAL A 357 -11.14 11.08 -17.13
CA VAL A 357 -12.38 11.41 -16.40
C VAL A 357 -12.13 12.59 -15.46
N ILE A 358 -11.08 12.51 -14.64
CA ILE A 358 -10.69 13.55 -13.70
C ILE A 358 -10.41 14.89 -14.40
N LYS A 359 -9.64 14.88 -15.50
CA LYS A 359 -9.36 16.09 -16.29
C LYS A 359 -10.61 16.69 -16.91
N THR A 360 -11.54 15.83 -17.36
CA THR A 360 -12.82 16.25 -17.94
C THR A 360 -13.61 16.99 -16.89
N LEU A 361 -13.79 16.38 -15.71
CA LEU A 361 -14.50 17.01 -14.61
C LEU A 361 -13.83 18.25 -14.06
N GLY A 362 -12.50 18.31 -14.02
CA GLY A 362 -11.79 19.54 -13.66
C GLY A 362 -12.20 20.71 -14.53
N THR A 363 -12.25 20.50 -15.85
CA THR A 363 -12.67 21.52 -16.81
C THR A 363 -14.17 21.84 -16.70
N THR A 364 -15.01 20.82 -16.53
CA THR A 364 -16.46 20.99 -16.31
C THR A 364 -16.72 21.82 -15.06
N LEU A 365 -16.06 21.49 -13.95
CA LEU A 365 -16.22 22.14 -12.65
C LEU A 365 -15.78 23.60 -12.69
N GLU A 366 -14.58 23.88 -13.18
CA GLU A 366 -14.07 25.26 -13.37
C GLU A 366 -15.07 26.09 -14.19
N SER A 367 -15.52 25.54 -15.33
CA SER A 367 -16.43 26.25 -16.22
C SER A 367 -17.84 26.38 -15.64
N PHE A 368 -18.31 25.40 -14.87
CA PHE A 368 -19.63 25.41 -14.22
C PHE A 368 -19.69 26.42 -13.08
N ILE A 369 -18.64 26.52 -12.26
CA ILE A 369 -18.57 27.49 -11.15
C ILE A 369 -18.66 28.92 -11.70
N GLU A 370 -17.92 29.20 -12.77
CA GLU A 370 -17.88 30.54 -13.35
C GLU A 370 -19.14 30.87 -14.16
N PHE A 371 -19.58 29.95 -15.04
CA PHE A 371 -20.59 30.27 -16.05
C PHE A 371 -21.97 29.64 -15.81
N GLY A 372 -22.08 28.64 -14.92
CA GLY A 372 -23.28 27.83 -14.77
C GLY A 372 -23.65 27.02 -16.02
N MET A 373 -24.88 26.52 -16.06
CA MET A 373 -25.45 25.87 -17.26
C MET A 373 -25.76 26.90 -18.33
N ARG A 374 -25.57 26.54 -19.60
CA ARG A 374 -25.78 27.46 -20.74
C ARG A 374 -27.26 27.58 -21.14
N SER A 375 -28.04 26.55 -20.90
CA SER A 375 -29.46 26.44 -21.28
C SER A 375 -30.43 26.66 -20.11
N THR A 376 -29.96 26.65 -18.86
CA THR A 376 -30.83 26.60 -17.68
C THR A 376 -30.31 27.46 -16.53
N SER A 377 -31.19 28.25 -15.90
CA SER A 377 -30.87 28.98 -14.67
C SER A 377 -31.04 28.08 -13.46
N LEU A 378 -30.04 28.07 -12.57
CA LEU A 378 -30.05 27.29 -11.33
C LEU A 378 -30.07 28.22 -10.10
N THR A 379 -30.78 27.79 -9.06
CA THR A 379 -30.67 28.37 -7.71
C THR A 379 -29.27 28.15 -7.14
N GLN A 380 -28.90 28.90 -6.09
CA GLN A 380 -27.58 28.71 -5.45
C GLN A 380 -27.45 27.33 -4.82
N GLU A 381 -28.52 26.79 -4.24
CA GLU A 381 -28.52 25.44 -3.65
C GLU A 381 -28.27 24.36 -4.70
N GLU A 382 -28.96 24.42 -5.84
CA GLU A 382 -28.76 23.48 -6.96
C GLU A 382 -27.36 23.55 -7.56
N LYS A 383 -26.76 24.75 -7.62
CA LYS A 383 -25.37 24.93 -8.06
C LYS A 383 -24.41 24.28 -7.07
N VAL A 384 -24.55 24.58 -5.78
CA VAL A 384 -23.70 24.02 -4.73
C VAL A 384 -23.81 22.50 -4.70
N HIS A 385 -25.01 21.93 -4.87
CA HIS A 385 -25.20 20.49 -4.94
C HIS A 385 -24.36 19.84 -6.06
N ARG A 386 -24.42 20.38 -7.28
CA ARG A 386 -23.65 19.86 -8.43
C ARG A 386 -22.14 20.08 -8.28
N ILE A 387 -21.72 21.21 -7.70
CA ILE A 387 -20.31 21.45 -7.34
C ILE A 387 -19.82 20.37 -6.39
N LYS A 388 -20.60 20.04 -5.34
CA LYS A 388 -20.26 18.97 -4.40
C LYS A 388 -20.14 17.62 -5.12
N ASN A 389 -21.08 17.25 -5.97
CA ASN A 389 -21.04 15.97 -6.71
C ASN A 389 -19.81 15.86 -7.61
N MET A 390 -19.45 16.92 -8.36
CA MET A 390 -18.23 16.92 -9.18
C MET A 390 -16.95 16.89 -8.33
N LEU A 391 -16.91 17.60 -7.21
CA LEU A 391 -15.80 17.54 -6.25
C LEU A 391 -15.65 16.14 -5.66
N SER A 392 -16.75 15.42 -5.41
CA SER A 392 -16.73 14.05 -4.91
C SER A 392 -15.91 13.13 -5.81
N VAL A 393 -16.01 13.27 -7.13
CA VAL A 393 -15.23 12.48 -8.09
C VAL A 393 -13.73 12.78 -7.98
N LEU A 394 -13.35 14.06 -7.89
CA LEU A 394 -11.95 14.45 -7.70
C LEU A 394 -11.37 13.89 -6.39
N LEU A 395 -12.16 13.94 -5.31
CA LEU A 395 -11.81 13.41 -4.00
C LEU A 395 -11.65 11.88 -4.00
N PHE A 396 -12.52 11.13 -4.68
CA PHE A 396 -12.32 9.69 -4.86
C PHE A 396 -11.01 9.39 -5.61
N GLY A 397 -10.66 10.19 -6.62
CA GLY A 397 -9.36 10.03 -7.28
C GLY A 397 -8.15 10.35 -6.38
N LEU A 398 -8.29 11.14 -5.31
CA LEU A 398 -7.22 11.37 -4.32
C LEU A 398 -7.00 10.18 -3.39
N SER A 399 -8.04 9.39 -3.12
CA SER A 399 -7.95 8.21 -2.25
C SER A 399 -7.64 6.92 -3.01
N ASP A 400 -7.47 6.97 -4.33
CA ASP A 400 -7.15 5.83 -5.17
C ASP A 400 -5.86 5.12 -4.70
N TYR A 401 -5.75 3.82 -4.90
CA TYR A 401 -4.53 3.08 -4.60
C TYR A 401 -3.47 3.21 -5.71
N GLU A 402 -3.82 3.79 -6.87
CA GLU A 402 -2.92 4.03 -8.00
C GLU A 402 -2.37 5.46 -8.02
N ASN A 403 -1.03 5.58 -7.95
CA ASN A 403 -0.34 6.88 -7.91
C ASN A 403 -0.65 7.78 -9.12
N LEU A 404 -0.91 7.21 -10.30
CA LEU A 404 -1.25 7.98 -11.51
C LEU A 404 -2.56 8.76 -11.32
N THR A 405 -3.57 8.11 -10.73
CA THR A 405 -4.89 8.70 -10.49
C THR A 405 -4.84 9.77 -9.41
N ILE A 406 -4.13 9.53 -8.30
CA ILE A 406 -3.91 10.52 -7.24
C ILE A 406 -3.26 11.79 -7.83
N ARG A 407 -2.22 11.62 -8.66
CA ARG A 407 -1.53 12.73 -9.33
C ARG A 407 -2.47 13.51 -10.24
N ALA A 408 -3.31 12.84 -11.02
CA ALA A 408 -4.27 13.49 -11.90
C ALA A 408 -5.27 14.33 -11.10
N SER A 409 -5.85 13.76 -10.03
CA SER A 409 -6.80 14.45 -9.16
C SER A 409 -6.19 15.68 -8.49
N PHE A 410 -5.03 15.52 -7.85
CA PHE A 410 -4.43 16.62 -7.11
C PHE A 410 -3.89 17.72 -8.03
N THR A 411 -3.33 17.35 -9.18
CA THR A 411 -2.94 18.32 -10.22
C THR A 411 -4.15 19.09 -10.72
N THR A 412 -5.29 18.42 -10.91
CA THR A 412 -6.53 19.06 -11.35
C THR A 412 -7.02 20.06 -10.31
N MET A 413 -7.07 19.69 -9.03
CA MET A 413 -7.45 20.62 -7.96
C MET A 413 -6.47 21.81 -7.86
N GLY A 414 -5.17 21.54 -7.79
CA GLY A 414 -4.16 22.58 -7.63
C GLY A 414 -4.04 23.51 -8.84
N LYS A 415 -4.01 22.97 -10.07
CA LYS A 415 -3.78 23.75 -11.30
C LYS A 415 -5.07 24.30 -11.91
N VAL A 416 -6.12 23.48 -12.02
CA VAL A 416 -7.36 23.86 -12.74
C VAL A 416 -8.33 24.62 -11.84
N LEU A 417 -8.29 24.45 -10.51
CA LEU A 417 -9.17 25.20 -9.61
C LEU A 417 -8.42 26.33 -8.92
N PHE A 418 -7.39 26.03 -8.14
CA PHE A 418 -6.75 27.05 -7.29
C PHE A 418 -5.79 27.98 -8.04
N ALA A 419 -5.09 27.48 -9.06
CA ALA A 419 -4.31 28.32 -9.99
C ALA A 419 -5.10 28.73 -11.26
N SER A 420 -6.43 28.62 -11.24
CA SER A 420 -7.28 29.06 -12.35
C SER A 420 -7.18 30.58 -12.56
N ASP A 421 -7.03 31.01 -13.81
CA ASP A 421 -7.20 32.41 -14.21
C ASP A 421 -8.67 32.77 -14.52
N VAL A 422 -9.55 31.76 -14.53
CA VAL A 422 -10.98 31.89 -14.82
C VAL A 422 -11.77 32.17 -13.54
N LEU A 423 -11.45 31.47 -12.44
CA LEU A 423 -12.16 31.60 -11.17
C LEU A 423 -11.71 32.82 -10.37
N SER A 424 -12.67 33.59 -9.85
CA SER A 424 -12.39 34.66 -8.88
C SER A 424 -11.87 34.11 -7.54
N LEU A 425 -11.22 34.97 -6.73
CA LEU A 425 -10.74 34.61 -5.40
C LEU A 425 -11.86 34.12 -4.47
N GLU A 426 -13.06 34.70 -4.57
CA GLU A 426 -14.23 34.31 -3.77
C GLU A 426 -14.74 32.93 -4.18
N ARG A 427 -14.79 32.64 -5.49
CA ARG A 427 -15.18 31.31 -6.00
C ARG A 427 -14.17 30.24 -5.59
N LYS A 428 -12.88 30.55 -5.63
CA LYS A 428 -11.83 29.65 -5.10
C LYS A 428 -12.02 29.40 -3.60
N LYS A 429 -12.40 30.43 -2.83
CA LYS A 429 -12.71 30.30 -1.39
C LYS A 429 -13.92 29.41 -1.13
N GLU A 430 -14.99 29.51 -1.91
CA GLU A 430 -16.16 28.62 -1.79
C GLU A 430 -15.75 27.15 -2.00
N VAL A 431 -14.97 26.86 -3.03
CA VAL A 431 -14.45 25.51 -3.28
C VAL A 431 -13.51 25.05 -2.17
N PHE A 432 -12.59 25.90 -1.73
CA PHE A 432 -11.63 25.58 -0.67
C PHE A 432 -12.34 25.17 0.63
N LEU A 433 -13.37 25.93 1.04
CA LEU A 433 -14.15 25.62 2.24
C LEU A 433 -14.91 24.29 2.16
N LEU A 434 -15.21 23.79 0.96
CA LEU A 434 -15.81 22.46 0.82
C LEU A 434 -14.80 21.33 0.99
N VAL A 435 -13.53 21.54 0.60
CA VAL A 435 -12.55 20.44 0.47
C VAL A 435 -11.38 20.49 1.45
N HIS A 436 -11.12 21.60 2.15
CA HIS A 436 -9.90 21.77 2.94
C HIS A 436 -9.67 20.66 3.98
N LYS A 437 -10.71 20.24 4.72
CA LYS A 437 -10.61 19.12 5.67
C LYS A 437 -10.30 17.80 4.95
N LYS A 438 -10.93 17.55 3.80
CA LYS A 438 -10.69 16.34 3.00
C LYS A 438 -9.26 16.30 2.47
N LEU A 439 -8.72 17.43 2.02
CA LEU A 439 -7.34 17.52 1.56
C LEU A 439 -6.37 17.09 2.67
N ILE A 440 -6.57 17.57 3.90
CA ILE A 440 -5.74 17.17 5.04
C ILE A 440 -5.81 15.65 5.28
N THR A 441 -7.01 15.06 5.20
CA THR A 441 -7.20 13.63 5.48
C THR A 441 -6.76 12.68 4.35
N LEU A 442 -6.71 13.15 3.10
CA LEU A 442 -6.49 12.28 1.94
C LEU A 442 -5.08 12.42 1.32
N LEU A 443 -4.36 13.49 1.64
CA LEU A 443 -3.00 13.69 1.13
C LEU A 443 -2.03 12.66 1.73
N THR A 444 -1.20 12.07 0.87
CA THR A 444 -0.23 11.05 1.27
C THR A 444 1.05 11.68 1.82
N HIS A 445 1.71 11.00 2.76
CA HIS A 445 2.99 11.42 3.35
C HIS A 445 4.22 10.82 2.63
N GLU A 446 4.11 10.50 1.34
CA GLU A 446 5.24 9.96 0.57
C GLU A 446 6.28 11.05 0.29
N ASN A 447 7.51 10.84 0.75
CA ASN A 447 8.58 11.86 0.67
C ASN A 447 9.55 11.64 -0.50
N LYS A 448 9.35 10.62 -1.33
CA LYS A 448 10.34 10.19 -2.33
C LYS A 448 9.67 9.63 -3.57
N ASN A 449 8.96 10.44 -4.36
CA ASN A 449 8.44 10.03 -5.67
C ASN A 449 7.95 11.24 -6.50
N LEU A 450 7.62 11.01 -7.77
CA LEU A 450 7.00 12.03 -8.63
C LEU A 450 5.65 12.53 -8.06
N LEU A 451 4.93 11.68 -7.31
CA LEU A 451 3.73 12.07 -6.57
C LEU A 451 4.00 13.20 -5.56
N PHE A 452 5.10 13.12 -4.80
CA PHE A 452 5.52 14.16 -3.87
C PHE A 452 5.73 15.50 -4.56
N LEU A 453 6.38 15.51 -5.73
CA LEU A 453 6.59 16.72 -6.51
C LEU A 453 5.26 17.30 -7.02
N CYS A 454 4.34 16.45 -7.50
CA CYS A 454 2.99 16.88 -7.90
C CYS A 454 2.21 17.48 -6.71
N GLN A 455 2.30 16.85 -5.54
CA GLN A 455 1.70 17.36 -4.31
C GLN A 455 2.32 18.70 -3.88
N SER A 456 3.63 18.83 -3.98
CA SER A 456 4.33 20.09 -3.66
C SER A 456 3.86 21.24 -4.55
N VAL A 457 3.73 21.01 -5.86
CA VAL A 457 3.23 22.02 -6.81
C VAL A 457 1.77 22.38 -6.52
N GLY A 458 0.91 21.38 -6.30
CA GLY A 458 -0.50 21.63 -6.01
C GLY A 458 -0.71 22.37 -4.68
N LEU A 459 0.04 22.02 -3.64
CA LEU A 459 0.03 22.71 -2.35
C LEU A 459 0.55 24.15 -2.49
N ASN A 460 1.60 24.37 -3.28
CA ASN A 460 2.08 25.73 -3.56
C ASN A 460 1.03 26.59 -4.27
N ASN A 461 0.25 26.02 -5.19
CA ASN A 461 -0.85 26.75 -5.84
C ASN A 461 -1.97 27.10 -4.83
N ILE A 462 -2.32 26.17 -3.95
CA ILE A 462 -3.29 26.43 -2.86
C ILE A 462 -2.76 27.52 -1.93
N TYR A 463 -1.49 27.43 -1.54
CA TYR A 463 -0.82 28.40 -0.68
C TYR A 463 -0.81 29.81 -1.30
N ARG A 464 -0.49 29.94 -2.59
CA ARG A 464 -0.56 31.21 -3.33
C ARG A 464 -1.97 31.79 -3.31
N PHE A 465 -2.97 30.97 -3.66
CA PHE A 465 -4.37 31.38 -3.55
C PHE A 465 -4.73 31.87 -2.15
N MET A 466 -4.33 31.14 -1.10
CA MET A 466 -4.62 31.53 0.28
C MET A 466 -3.97 32.87 0.64
N ASN A 467 -2.71 33.09 0.23
CA ASN A 467 -2.03 34.36 0.44
C ASN A 467 -2.70 35.51 -0.31
N ASP A 468 -3.04 35.31 -1.59
CA ASP A 468 -3.72 36.33 -2.39
C ASP A 468 -5.08 36.68 -1.77
N TYR A 469 -5.83 35.66 -1.32
CA TYR A 469 -7.11 35.85 -0.63
C TYR A 469 -6.94 36.60 0.70
N LEU A 470 -5.99 36.20 1.54
CA LEU A 470 -5.72 36.85 2.83
C LEU A 470 -5.19 38.27 2.66
N HIS A 471 -4.42 38.54 1.60
CA HIS A 471 -3.94 39.89 1.30
C HIS A 471 -5.10 40.84 0.97
N VAL A 472 -6.09 40.37 0.22
CA VAL A 472 -7.25 41.17 -0.19
C VAL A 472 -8.34 41.23 0.91
N TYR A 473 -8.62 40.11 1.57
CA TYR A 473 -9.79 39.93 2.46
C TYR A 473 -9.45 39.72 3.94
N GLN A 474 -8.17 39.69 4.31
CA GLN A 474 -7.63 39.57 5.69
C GLN A 474 -7.88 38.25 6.43
N ALA A 475 -9.05 37.62 6.28
CA ALA A 475 -9.40 36.41 7.02
C ALA A 475 -10.30 35.44 6.23
N PHE A 476 -10.20 34.15 6.56
CA PHE A 476 -11.18 33.15 6.13
C PHE A 476 -12.34 33.09 7.12
N GLU A 477 -13.54 33.48 6.69
CA GLU A 477 -14.75 33.24 7.47
C GLU A 477 -15.14 31.75 7.41
N HIS A 478 -14.99 31.05 8.53
CA HIS A 478 -15.36 29.64 8.69
C HIS A 478 -16.50 29.51 9.70
N LYS A 479 -17.61 28.88 9.31
CA LYS A 479 -18.72 28.54 10.22
C LYS A 479 -18.49 27.13 10.77
N PRO A 480 -18.09 26.94 12.03
CA PRO A 480 -17.91 25.61 12.60
C PRO A 480 -19.26 24.87 12.68
N ASN A 481 -19.28 23.60 12.30
CA ASN A 481 -20.48 22.79 12.51
C ASN A 481 -20.74 22.63 14.01
N GLU A 482 -22.01 22.66 14.40
CA GLU A 482 -22.40 22.66 15.81
C GLU A 482 -22.60 21.24 16.36
N LYS A 483 -22.93 20.30 15.47
CA LYS A 483 -23.27 18.93 15.83
C LYS A 483 -22.21 17.97 15.32
N ILE A 484 -21.54 17.27 16.22
CA ILE A 484 -20.48 16.31 15.90
C ILE A 484 -20.94 14.91 16.25
N ALA A 485 -20.80 13.97 15.31
CA ALA A 485 -21.06 12.56 15.52
C ALA A 485 -19.74 11.79 15.49
N PHE A 486 -19.35 11.19 16.61
CA PHE A 486 -18.21 10.29 16.71
C PHE A 486 -18.69 8.86 16.50
N PHE A 487 -18.25 8.23 15.40
CA PHE A 487 -18.70 6.91 14.99
C PHE A 487 -17.55 5.90 15.05
N PRO A 488 -17.32 5.30 16.23
CA PRO A 488 -16.34 4.24 16.38
C PRO A 488 -16.84 2.93 15.78
N GLY A 489 -15.93 2.16 15.22
CA GLY A 489 -16.22 0.82 14.76
C GLY A 489 -14.98 0.02 14.41
N THR A 490 -15.12 -1.29 14.49
CA THR A 490 -14.06 -2.21 14.09
C THR A 490 -13.78 -2.15 12.58
N PHE A 491 -14.83 -1.91 11.77
CA PHE A 491 -14.77 -1.74 10.31
C PHE A 491 -13.85 -2.74 9.58
N ASP A 492 -14.14 -4.03 9.69
CA ASP A 492 -13.28 -5.11 9.19
C ASP A 492 -13.97 -6.04 8.17
N PRO A 493 -14.26 -5.58 6.93
CA PRO A 493 -14.01 -4.23 6.40
C PRO A 493 -15.17 -3.25 6.64
N PHE A 494 -14.95 -1.96 6.33
CA PHE A 494 -16.01 -0.96 6.17
C PHE A 494 -16.95 -1.36 5.03
N THR A 495 -18.26 -1.14 5.18
CA THR A 495 -19.29 -1.70 4.27
C THR A 495 -20.22 -0.61 3.76
N LEU A 496 -21.01 -0.91 2.71
CA LEU A 496 -22.04 0.03 2.23
C LEU A 496 -23.12 0.34 3.28
N SER A 497 -23.39 -0.59 4.21
CA SER A 497 -24.29 -0.34 5.35
C SER A 497 -23.69 0.70 6.31
N HIS A 498 -22.41 0.59 6.65
CA HIS A 498 -21.72 1.61 7.46
C HIS A 498 -21.67 2.97 6.77
N LEU A 499 -21.38 2.99 5.46
CA LEU A 499 -21.37 4.21 4.66
C LEU A 499 -22.75 4.89 4.67
N THR A 500 -23.83 4.13 4.49
CA THR A 500 -25.18 4.68 4.48
C THR A 500 -25.59 5.22 5.84
N ILE A 501 -25.24 4.52 6.94
CA ILE A 501 -25.44 5.03 8.30
C ILE A 501 -24.76 6.39 8.47
N ALA A 502 -23.50 6.50 8.05
CA ALA A 502 -22.75 7.75 8.15
C ALA A 502 -23.40 8.87 7.32
N LYS A 503 -23.89 8.56 6.10
CA LYS A 503 -24.63 9.51 5.26
C LYS A 503 -25.92 10.00 5.92
N LEU A 504 -26.73 9.10 6.48
CA LEU A 504 -27.97 9.46 7.17
C LEU A 504 -27.70 10.42 8.33
N ILE A 505 -26.66 10.16 9.14
CA ILE A 505 -26.28 11.05 10.25
C ILE A 505 -25.84 12.42 9.71
N ARG A 506 -25.04 12.44 8.64
CA ARG A 506 -24.62 13.70 8.00
C ARG A 506 -25.81 14.50 7.48
N ASP A 507 -26.76 13.83 6.83
CA ASP A 507 -27.92 14.48 6.20
C ASP A 507 -28.87 15.10 7.24
N GLU A 508 -28.81 14.63 8.51
CA GLU A 508 -29.43 15.27 9.68
C GLU A 508 -28.66 16.49 10.22
N GLY A 509 -27.58 16.92 9.54
CA GLY A 509 -26.80 18.12 9.84
C GLY A 509 -25.53 17.90 10.67
N TYR A 510 -25.18 16.65 11.00
CA TYR A 510 -23.96 16.35 11.77
C TYR A 510 -22.71 16.33 10.88
N GLU A 511 -21.57 16.67 11.48
CA GLU A 511 -20.26 16.29 10.94
C GLU A 511 -19.83 14.96 11.56
N VAL A 512 -19.53 13.95 10.73
CA VAL A 512 -19.29 12.59 11.20
C VAL A 512 -17.81 12.25 11.18
N TYR A 513 -17.28 11.82 12.32
CA TYR A 513 -15.90 11.36 12.49
C TYR A 513 -15.88 9.86 12.69
N LEU A 514 -15.41 9.14 11.69
CA LEU A 514 -15.33 7.67 11.66
C LEU A 514 -14.01 7.25 12.31
N SER A 515 -14.11 6.57 13.45
CA SER A 515 -12.94 6.08 14.20
C SER A 515 -12.81 4.57 14.10
N ILE A 516 -11.58 4.09 13.94
CA ILE A 516 -11.27 2.68 13.77
C ILE A 516 -10.82 2.12 15.11
N ASP A 517 -11.54 1.14 15.63
CA ASP A 517 -11.15 0.46 16.87
C ASP A 517 -9.86 -0.35 16.63
N GLU A 518 -8.83 -0.09 17.43
CA GLU A 518 -7.57 -0.86 17.41
C GLU A 518 -7.66 -2.14 18.24
N PHE A 519 -8.64 -2.23 19.14
CA PHE A 519 -8.85 -3.38 20.00
C PHE A 519 -10.24 -3.99 19.83
N SER A 520 -10.28 -5.31 19.62
CA SER A 520 -11.50 -6.10 19.68
C SER A 520 -11.38 -7.20 20.74
N TRP A 521 -12.46 -7.42 21.49
CA TRP A 521 -12.52 -8.45 22.53
C TRP A 521 -12.56 -9.87 21.96
N SER A 522 -13.34 -10.08 20.90
CA SER A 522 -13.61 -11.40 20.31
C SER A 522 -13.02 -11.56 18.91
N LYS A 523 -12.96 -10.49 18.11
CA LYS A 523 -12.59 -10.59 16.70
C LYS A 523 -11.10 -10.45 16.49
N LYS A 524 -10.61 -11.14 15.46
CA LYS A 524 -9.29 -10.92 14.88
C LYS A 524 -9.47 -10.09 13.61
N THR A 525 -9.05 -8.84 13.70
CA THR A 525 -9.17 -7.85 12.62
C THR A 525 -7.95 -7.86 11.73
N LEU A 526 -8.08 -7.34 10.51
CA LEU A 526 -6.90 -6.93 9.76
C LEU A 526 -6.18 -5.74 10.42
N PRO A 527 -4.92 -5.47 10.03
CA PRO A 527 -4.17 -4.32 10.54
C PRO A 527 -4.92 -2.99 10.35
N ASN A 528 -4.67 -2.01 11.22
CA ASN A 528 -5.37 -0.72 11.24
C ASN A 528 -5.30 0.00 9.90
N ASN A 529 -4.10 0.12 9.32
CA ASN A 529 -3.90 0.98 8.15
C ASN A 529 -4.56 0.38 6.90
N VAL A 530 -4.75 -0.95 6.84
CA VAL A 530 -5.57 -1.60 5.79
C VAL A 530 -7.03 -1.17 5.90
N ARG A 531 -7.59 -1.25 7.12
CA ARG A 531 -8.99 -0.86 7.39
C ARG A 531 -9.20 0.63 7.19
N ARG A 532 -8.22 1.45 7.58
CA ARG A 532 -8.17 2.90 7.35
C ARG A 532 -8.17 3.24 5.88
N ARG A 533 -7.33 2.57 5.09
CA ARG A 533 -7.32 2.79 3.64
C ARG A 533 -8.65 2.43 2.99
N ILE A 534 -9.25 1.29 3.37
CA ILE A 534 -10.59 0.90 2.90
C ILE A 534 -11.65 1.95 3.27
N LEU A 535 -11.60 2.48 4.49
CA LEU A 535 -12.50 3.53 4.97
C LEU A 535 -12.33 4.85 4.20
N GLU A 536 -11.09 5.30 4.01
CA GLU A 536 -10.75 6.49 3.22
C GLU A 536 -11.26 6.36 1.79
N MET A 537 -10.96 5.24 1.12
CA MET A 537 -11.44 4.94 -0.22
C MET A 537 -12.97 5.00 -0.32
N SER A 538 -13.67 4.39 0.64
CA SER A 538 -15.14 4.34 0.66
C SER A 538 -15.81 5.67 0.97
N THR A 539 -15.12 6.61 1.63
CA THR A 539 -15.71 7.85 2.16
C THR A 539 -15.13 9.12 1.53
N ALA A 540 -14.11 9.02 0.67
CA ALA A 540 -13.37 10.17 0.17
C ALA A 540 -14.26 11.24 -0.47
N GLY A 541 -15.15 10.85 -1.39
CA GLY A 541 -16.07 11.78 -2.05
C GLY A 541 -17.25 12.25 -1.19
N GLU A 542 -17.40 11.74 0.03
CA GLU A 542 -18.51 12.11 0.91
C GLU A 542 -18.11 13.28 1.82
N LEU A 543 -18.43 14.50 1.40
CA LEU A 543 -18.24 15.70 2.22
C LEU A 543 -19.00 15.56 3.55
N GLY A 544 -18.43 16.10 4.64
CA GLY A 544 -19.01 15.99 5.99
C GLY A 544 -18.74 14.66 6.72
N LEU A 545 -18.14 13.67 6.04
CA LEU A 545 -17.61 12.45 6.66
C LEU A 545 -16.08 12.53 6.72
N TYR A 546 -15.48 12.31 7.88
CA TYR A 546 -14.03 12.39 8.07
C TYR A 546 -13.52 11.18 8.82
N VAL A 547 -12.30 10.74 8.48
CA VAL A 547 -11.64 9.69 9.24
C VAL A 547 -10.97 10.33 10.46
N PHE A 548 -11.22 9.79 11.64
CA PHE A 548 -10.64 10.29 12.88
C PHE A 548 -9.13 9.94 12.96
N PRO A 549 -8.28 10.84 13.49
CA PRO A 549 -6.83 10.59 13.58
C PRO A 549 -6.47 9.32 14.34
N GLU A 550 -5.43 8.60 13.89
CA GLU A 550 -4.99 7.33 14.48
C GLU A 550 -4.11 7.48 15.73
N ASP A 551 -3.51 8.66 15.91
CA ASP A 551 -2.66 9.01 17.05
C ASP A 551 -3.45 9.41 18.30
N LEU A 552 -4.78 9.47 18.20
CA LEU A 552 -5.72 9.78 19.26
C LEU A 552 -6.61 8.56 19.56
N PRO A 553 -6.10 7.52 20.26
CA PRO A 553 -6.93 6.39 20.66
C PRO A 553 -8.03 6.84 21.63
N VAL A 554 -9.23 6.32 21.43
CA VAL A 554 -10.39 6.60 22.30
C VAL A 554 -10.92 5.29 22.87
N ASN A 555 -10.66 5.04 24.15
CA ASN A 555 -11.28 3.96 24.89
C ASN A 555 -12.55 4.47 25.59
N ILE A 556 -13.73 4.01 25.14
CA ILE A 556 -15.02 4.40 25.74
C ILE A 556 -15.18 4.00 27.21
N ALA A 557 -14.30 3.15 27.74
CA ALA A 557 -14.26 2.79 29.16
C ALA A 557 -13.28 3.65 29.99
N SER A 558 -12.57 4.61 29.39
CA SER A 558 -11.65 5.57 30.02
C SER A 558 -12.30 6.96 30.09
N GLU A 559 -12.48 7.52 31.30
CA GLU A 559 -13.04 8.87 31.46
C GLU A 559 -12.13 9.96 30.87
N GLU A 560 -10.81 9.75 30.93
CA GLU A 560 -9.82 10.70 30.41
C GLU A 560 -9.86 10.78 28.88
N ASP A 561 -10.04 9.65 28.21
CA ASP A 561 -10.12 9.60 26.75
C ASP A 561 -11.40 10.28 26.26
N LEU A 562 -12.52 10.08 26.97
CA LEU A 562 -13.79 10.74 26.66
C LEU A 562 -13.70 12.25 26.90
N LEU A 563 -13.04 12.68 27.99
CA LEU A 563 -12.77 14.10 28.24
C LEU A 563 -11.89 14.70 27.14
N LYS A 564 -10.81 14.01 26.74
CA LYS A 564 -9.94 14.43 25.63
C LYS A 564 -10.75 14.55 24.34
N LEU A 565 -11.59 13.56 24.02
CA LEU A 565 -12.47 13.60 22.85
C LEU A 565 -13.40 14.82 22.87
N GLN A 566 -14.05 15.10 24.00
CA GLN A 566 -14.90 16.28 24.18
C GLN A 566 -14.11 17.59 24.13
N SER A 567 -12.83 17.61 24.52
CA SER A 567 -12.01 18.82 24.44
C SER A 567 -11.60 19.19 23.01
N ILE A 568 -11.46 18.19 22.13
CA ILE A 568 -11.10 18.38 20.71
C ILE A 568 -12.22 19.14 19.98
N PHE A 569 -13.47 18.79 20.29
CA PHE A 569 -14.65 19.38 19.69
C PHE A 569 -15.29 20.27 20.73
N SER A 570 -15.14 21.60 20.64
CA SER A 570 -15.61 22.58 21.63
C SER A 570 -17.15 22.62 21.87
N LYS A 571 -17.89 21.56 21.52
CA LYS A 571 -19.37 21.41 21.43
C LYS A 571 -19.81 19.96 21.74
N ASP A 572 -21.12 19.73 21.75
CA ASP A 572 -21.78 18.44 22.01
C ASP A 572 -21.37 17.32 21.04
N VAL A 573 -20.54 16.38 21.52
CA VAL A 573 -20.14 15.17 20.79
C VAL A 573 -21.18 14.07 21.01
N TYR A 574 -21.66 13.48 19.91
CA TYR A 574 -22.60 12.37 19.92
C TYR A 574 -21.92 11.06 19.57
N MET A 575 -21.93 10.10 20.50
CA MET A 575 -21.45 8.74 20.30
C MET A 575 -22.44 7.95 19.45
N VAL A 576 -22.02 7.50 18.27
CA VAL A 576 -22.82 6.65 17.38
C VAL A 576 -22.63 5.20 17.76
N CYS A 577 -23.71 4.50 18.10
CA CYS A 577 -23.63 3.08 18.41
C CYS A 577 -24.92 2.32 18.09
N GLY A 578 -24.83 0.98 18.03
CA GLY A 578 -26.00 0.12 17.95
C GLY A 578 -26.66 -0.06 19.31
N SER A 579 -27.97 -0.31 19.33
CA SER A 579 -28.72 -0.58 20.57
C SER A 579 -28.18 -1.78 21.35
N ASP A 580 -27.57 -2.76 20.66
CA ASP A 580 -26.91 -3.93 21.23
C ASP A 580 -25.65 -3.59 22.02
N VAL A 581 -24.86 -2.61 21.57
CA VAL A 581 -23.63 -2.18 22.23
C VAL A 581 -23.95 -1.58 23.61
N VAL A 582 -24.93 -0.69 23.68
CA VAL A 582 -25.32 -0.01 24.93
C VAL A 582 -25.84 -1.02 25.97
N LEU A 583 -26.59 -2.03 25.53
CA LEU A 583 -27.19 -3.03 26.44
C LEU A 583 -26.19 -4.07 26.96
N HIS A 584 -25.08 -4.32 26.24
CA HIS A 584 -24.21 -5.47 26.54
C HIS A 584 -22.75 -5.13 26.86
N ALA A 585 -22.21 -4.01 26.35
CA ALA A 585 -20.81 -3.68 26.53
C ALA A 585 -20.47 -3.40 28.01
N SER A 586 -19.29 -3.82 28.43
CA SER A 586 -18.83 -3.71 29.82
C SER A 586 -18.63 -2.27 30.30
N SER A 587 -18.38 -1.33 29.39
CA SER A 587 -18.26 0.10 29.70
C SER A 587 -19.53 0.67 30.35
N TYR A 588 -20.70 0.25 29.87
CA TYR A 588 -22.01 0.65 30.38
C TYR A 588 -22.44 -0.08 31.66
N LYS A 589 -21.70 -1.12 32.07
CA LYS A 589 -21.92 -1.82 33.34
C LYS A 589 -21.12 -1.21 34.49
N LYS A 590 -20.17 -0.30 34.19
CA LYS A 590 -19.41 0.42 35.21
C LYS A 590 -20.31 1.43 35.94
N PRO A 591 -19.96 1.81 37.18
CA PRO A 591 -20.63 2.91 37.87
C PRO A 591 -20.58 4.21 37.06
N ARG A 592 -21.63 5.02 37.19
CA ARG A 592 -21.68 6.34 36.56
C ARG A 592 -20.76 7.32 37.30
N THR A 593 -19.78 7.86 36.59
CA THR A 593 -18.80 8.86 37.06
C THR A 593 -18.78 10.09 36.14
N PRO A 594 -18.22 11.24 36.57
CA PRO A 594 -18.02 12.39 35.70
C PRO A 594 -17.19 12.01 34.45
N HIS A 595 -17.61 12.47 33.27
CA HIS A 595 -16.99 12.14 31.97
C HIS A 595 -17.00 10.64 31.63
N SER A 596 -17.85 9.84 32.28
CA SER A 596 -18.12 8.47 31.83
C SER A 596 -19.02 8.46 30.60
N ILE A 597 -19.03 7.32 29.90
CA ILE A 597 -19.85 7.13 28.69
C ILE A 597 -21.33 7.48 28.91
N HIS A 598 -21.88 7.32 30.12
CA HIS A 598 -23.27 7.63 30.45
C HIS A 598 -23.66 9.12 30.25
N GLN A 599 -22.68 10.03 30.34
CA GLN A 599 -22.88 11.49 30.21
C GLN A 599 -22.63 12.02 28.80
N VAL A 600 -22.07 11.20 27.90
CA VAL A 600 -21.87 11.57 26.50
C VAL A 600 -23.22 11.51 25.77
N ASN A 601 -23.47 12.39 24.80
CA ASN A 601 -24.69 12.31 24.00
C ASN A 601 -24.63 11.10 23.06
N HIS A 602 -25.77 10.46 22.73
CA HIS A 602 -25.78 9.24 21.89
C HIS A 602 -26.70 9.36 20.68
N LEU A 603 -26.24 8.82 19.54
CA LEU A 603 -27.05 8.51 18.36
C LEU A 603 -27.15 6.98 18.25
N ILE A 604 -28.36 6.43 18.43
CA ILE A 604 -28.57 4.99 18.56
C ILE A 604 -29.39 4.44 17.40
N PHE A 605 -28.82 3.47 16.69
CA PHE A 605 -29.52 2.71 15.66
C PHE A 605 -30.19 1.48 16.28
N ASP A 606 -31.51 1.40 16.15
CA ASP A 606 -32.31 0.31 16.72
C ASP A 606 -32.14 -0.99 15.93
N ARG A 607 -31.31 -1.90 16.46
CA ARG A 607 -31.05 -3.22 15.87
C ARG A 607 -31.78 -4.35 16.59
N THR A 608 -32.42 -4.06 17.72
CA THR A 608 -32.91 -5.06 18.68
C THR A 608 -34.41 -5.29 18.55
N ARG A 609 -34.84 -6.56 18.44
CA ARG A 609 -36.26 -6.95 18.58
C ARG A 609 -36.73 -6.99 20.06
N VAL A 610 -35.96 -6.39 20.97
CA VAL A 610 -36.17 -6.50 22.42
C VAL A 610 -37.28 -5.53 22.87
N ARG A 611 -38.32 -6.08 23.50
CA ARG A 611 -39.44 -5.30 24.06
C ARG A 611 -38.89 -4.34 25.14
N ASN A 612 -39.19 -3.04 25.03
CA ASN A 612 -38.73 -1.95 25.92
C ASN A 612 -37.26 -1.51 25.84
N ALA A 613 -36.45 -1.94 24.85
CA ALA A 613 -35.04 -1.55 24.74
C ALA A 613 -34.79 -0.03 24.80
N ARG A 614 -35.61 0.77 24.08
CA ARG A 614 -35.49 2.24 24.07
C ARG A 614 -35.65 2.86 25.47
N LYS A 615 -36.55 2.32 26.30
CA LYS A 615 -36.77 2.80 27.68
C LYS A 615 -35.56 2.49 28.57
N THR A 616 -35.02 1.27 28.49
CA THR A 616 -33.84 0.86 29.25
C THR A 616 -32.63 1.72 28.90
N ILE A 617 -32.40 1.96 27.61
CA ILE A 617 -31.29 2.78 27.11
C ILE A 617 -31.43 4.24 27.58
N SER A 618 -32.63 4.82 27.49
CA SER A 618 -32.90 6.20 27.92
C SER A 618 -32.78 6.39 29.44
N ALA A 619 -32.86 5.31 30.22
CA ALA A 619 -32.62 5.35 31.67
C ALA A 619 -31.13 5.22 32.04
N LEU A 620 -30.32 4.68 31.12
CA LEU A 620 -28.90 4.41 31.34
C LEU A 620 -28.01 5.60 30.94
N VAL A 621 -28.43 6.36 29.93
CA VAL A 621 -27.66 7.43 29.29
C VAL A 621 -28.47 8.73 29.31
N ASP A 622 -27.80 9.86 29.54
CA ASP A 622 -28.45 11.16 29.76
C ASP A 622 -29.19 11.71 28.53
N HIS A 623 -28.58 11.66 27.35
CA HIS A 623 -29.16 12.19 26.11
C HIS A 623 -29.03 11.21 24.96
N VAL A 624 -30.16 10.83 24.36
CA VAL A 624 -30.23 9.81 23.30
C VAL A 624 -31.14 10.28 22.18
N VAL A 625 -30.65 10.15 20.94
CA VAL A 625 -31.44 10.30 19.71
C VAL A 625 -31.51 8.94 19.01
N PHE A 626 -32.71 8.43 18.78
CA PHE A 626 -32.90 7.17 18.05
C PHE A 626 -33.00 7.41 16.55
N MET A 627 -32.31 6.59 15.76
CA MET A 627 -32.36 6.61 14.30
C MET A 627 -32.75 5.22 13.76
N ASP A 628 -33.48 5.22 12.65
CA ASP A 628 -33.93 3.98 11.99
C ASP A 628 -33.00 3.61 10.83
N LEU A 629 -32.70 2.30 10.71
CA LEU A 629 -31.91 1.77 9.60
C LEU A 629 -32.82 1.30 8.46
N PRO A 630 -32.55 1.66 7.19
CA PRO A 630 -33.26 1.12 6.04
C PRO A 630 -33.27 -0.42 6.02
N LYS A 631 -34.39 -1.03 5.60
CA LYS A 631 -34.58 -2.49 5.66
C LYS A 631 -33.54 -3.25 4.83
N ASP A 632 -33.21 -2.74 3.65
CA ASP A 632 -32.34 -3.39 2.67
C ASP A 632 -30.88 -3.49 3.12
N LEU A 633 -30.50 -2.71 4.14
CA LEU A 633 -29.12 -2.62 4.64
C LEU A 633 -28.87 -3.45 5.91
N LYS A 634 -29.89 -4.16 6.40
CA LYS A 634 -29.76 -5.08 7.54
C LYS A 634 -28.98 -6.35 7.18
N GLU A 635 -28.93 -6.71 5.90
CA GLU A 635 -28.28 -7.96 5.43
C GLU A 635 -26.78 -7.78 5.12
N VAL A 636 -26.33 -6.53 4.89
CA VAL A 636 -24.93 -6.22 4.59
C VAL A 636 -24.12 -6.17 5.88
N SER A 637 -23.16 -7.09 6.03
CA SER A 637 -22.28 -7.16 7.21
C SER A 637 -20.83 -7.48 6.82
N SER A 638 -19.87 -7.03 7.63
CA SER A 638 -18.45 -7.33 7.43
C SER A 638 -18.18 -8.84 7.45
N THR A 639 -18.90 -9.60 8.28
CA THR A 639 -18.81 -11.08 8.31
C THR A 639 -19.19 -11.68 6.96
N LYS A 640 -20.28 -11.20 6.34
CA LYS A 640 -20.73 -11.71 5.03
C LYS A 640 -19.70 -11.47 3.94
N ILE A 641 -19.06 -10.30 3.93
CA ILE A 641 -17.97 -9.97 2.99
C ILE A 641 -16.81 -10.95 3.16
N ARG A 642 -16.33 -11.15 4.40
CA ARG A 642 -15.22 -12.08 4.68
C ARG A 642 -15.55 -13.51 4.24
N THR A 643 -16.76 -13.99 4.55
CA THR A 643 -17.23 -15.31 4.08
C THR A 643 -17.29 -15.39 2.56
N ASN A 644 -17.76 -14.34 1.87
CA ASN A 644 -17.80 -14.33 0.41
C ASN A 644 -16.39 -14.37 -0.19
N ILE A 645 -15.43 -13.60 0.33
CA ILE A 645 -14.03 -13.63 -0.12
C ILE A 645 -13.46 -15.05 0.05
N ASP A 646 -13.71 -15.68 1.20
CA ASP A 646 -13.24 -17.03 1.50
C ASP A 646 -13.86 -18.11 0.60
N GLU A 647 -15.11 -17.92 0.20
CA GLU A 647 -15.85 -18.80 -0.72
C GLU A 647 -15.68 -18.39 -2.19
N ASN A 648 -14.81 -17.42 -2.49
CA ASN A 648 -14.57 -16.89 -3.83
C ASN A 648 -15.87 -16.41 -4.53
N ARG A 649 -16.78 -15.82 -3.76
CA ARG A 649 -18.04 -15.20 -4.20
C ARG A 649 -17.88 -13.70 -4.35
N ASP A 650 -18.71 -13.10 -5.20
CA ASP A 650 -18.72 -11.66 -5.42
C ASP A 650 -19.14 -10.86 -4.17
N ILE A 651 -18.55 -9.67 -4.01
CA ILE A 651 -18.81 -8.71 -2.93
C ILE A 651 -19.19 -7.32 -3.46
N SER A 652 -19.36 -7.15 -4.77
CA SER A 652 -19.59 -5.85 -5.42
C SER A 652 -20.81 -5.10 -4.87
N SER A 653 -21.83 -5.82 -4.40
CA SER A 653 -23.03 -5.26 -3.79
C SER A 653 -22.90 -4.96 -2.28
N LEU A 654 -21.76 -5.26 -1.67
CA LEU A 654 -21.56 -5.18 -0.21
C LEU A 654 -20.57 -4.09 0.23
N ILE A 655 -19.68 -3.66 -0.67
CA ILE A 655 -18.59 -2.72 -0.40
C ILE A 655 -18.39 -1.74 -1.56
N ASP A 656 -17.71 -0.61 -1.32
CA ASP A 656 -17.31 0.32 -2.38
C ASP A 656 -16.41 -0.36 -3.43
N PRO A 657 -16.60 -0.11 -4.74
CA PRO A 657 -15.82 -0.77 -5.79
C PRO A 657 -14.31 -0.53 -5.71
N MET A 658 -13.87 0.64 -5.26
CA MET A 658 -12.44 0.96 -5.15
C MET A 658 -11.82 0.16 -4.00
N ALA A 659 -12.54 0.05 -2.89
CA ALA A 659 -12.17 -0.82 -1.77
C ALA A 659 -12.19 -2.31 -2.15
N GLN A 660 -13.16 -2.76 -2.94
CA GLN A 660 -13.20 -4.13 -3.48
C GLN A 660 -11.93 -4.45 -4.28
N ASN A 661 -11.59 -3.60 -5.25
CA ASN A 661 -10.40 -3.79 -6.08
C ASN A 661 -9.13 -3.80 -5.25
N TYR A 662 -9.00 -2.87 -4.28
CA TYR A 662 -7.88 -2.84 -3.36
C TYR A 662 -7.73 -4.13 -2.55
N ILE A 663 -8.83 -4.69 -2.03
CA ILE A 663 -8.81 -5.96 -1.28
C ILE A 663 -8.33 -7.11 -2.16
N TYR A 664 -8.86 -7.23 -3.38
CA TYR A 664 -8.53 -8.32 -4.29
C TYR A 664 -7.11 -8.24 -4.84
N LEU A 665 -6.68 -7.08 -5.31
CA LEU A 665 -5.33 -6.87 -5.86
C LEU A 665 -4.25 -7.18 -4.83
N ASN A 666 -4.49 -6.83 -3.57
CA ASN A 666 -3.51 -6.96 -2.50
C ASN A 666 -3.66 -8.22 -1.63
N GLY A 667 -4.65 -9.08 -1.93
CA GLY A 667 -4.85 -10.36 -1.24
C GLY A 667 -5.34 -10.25 0.20
N PHE A 668 -5.99 -9.15 0.58
CA PHE A 668 -6.52 -8.99 1.93
C PHE A 668 -7.72 -9.90 2.21
N TYR A 669 -7.98 -10.18 3.50
CA TYR A 669 -9.07 -11.05 4.00
C TYR A 669 -9.04 -12.53 3.62
N GLN A 670 -8.13 -12.99 2.75
CA GLN A 670 -7.99 -14.40 2.35
C GLN A 670 -7.86 -15.35 3.56
N LYS A 671 -8.88 -16.18 3.81
CA LYS A 671 -8.97 -17.16 4.91
C LYS A 671 -8.49 -16.59 6.24
N ALA A 672 -8.81 -15.33 6.51
CA ALA A 672 -8.41 -14.67 7.75
C ALA A 672 -9.32 -15.15 8.89
N PRO A 673 -8.80 -15.59 10.06
CA PRO A 673 -9.64 -16.01 11.17
C PRO A 673 -10.54 -14.87 11.62
N VAL A 674 -11.85 -15.11 11.78
CA VAL A 674 -12.82 -14.08 12.20
C VAL A 674 -12.68 -13.79 13.69
N ASP A 675 -12.55 -14.84 14.48
CA ASP A 675 -12.46 -14.76 15.94
C ASP A 675 -11.05 -15.07 16.42
N LYS A 676 -10.72 -14.55 17.59
CA LYS A 676 -9.51 -14.96 18.31
C LYS A 676 -9.72 -16.38 18.81
N SER A 677 -8.76 -17.26 18.55
CA SER A 677 -8.82 -18.63 19.06
C SER A 677 -8.37 -18.68 20.52
N MET A 678 -9.11 -19.40 21.35
CA MET A 678 -8.59 -19.87 22.63
C MET A 678 -7.41 -20.81 22.36
N VAL A 679 -6.39 -20.75 23.20
CA VAL A 679 -5.22 -21.62 23.06
C VAL A 679 -5.65 -23.05 23.38
N SER A 680 -5.31 -23.98 22.47
CA SER A 680 -5.45 -25.40 22.74
C SER A 680 -4.36 -25.81 23.74
N LEU A 681 -4.73 -25.98 25.01
CA LEU A 681 -3.80 -26.42 26.05
C LEU A 681 -3.53 -27.92 25.91
N THR A 682 -2.29 -28.34 26.12
CA THR A 682 -1.95 -29.77 26.12
C THR A 682 -2.44 -30.47 27.39
N PHE A 683 -2.73 -29.69 28.44
CA PHE A 683 -3.09 -30.14 29.79
C PHE A 683 -2.06 -31.10 30.39
N LEU A 684 -0.83 -31.09 29.87
CA LEU A 684 0.27 -31.87 30.41
C LEU A 684 0.91 -31.12 31.57
N GLU A 685 0.99 -31.76 32.73
CA GLU A 685 1.70 -31.25 33.90
C GLU A 685 3.01 -32.02 34.08
N LYS A 686 4.11 -31.29 34.23
CA LYS A 686 5.39 -31.86 34.66
C LYS A 686 5.52 -31.75 36.17
N ARG A 687 5.85 -32.87 36.83
CA ARG A 687 6.19 -32.90 38.26
C ARG A 687 7.56 -33.53 38.45
N ILE A 688 8.35 -32.99 39.38
CA ILE A 688 9.67 -33.51 39.72
C ILE A 688 9.68 -33.91 41.19
N PHE A 689 9.87 -35.21 41.42
CA PHE A 689 10.02 -35.79 42.75
C PHE A 689 11.48 -35.87 43.13
N ARG A 690 11.77 -35.56 44.40
CA ARG A 690 13.12 -35.45 44.96
C ARG A 690 13.45 -36.53 45.98
N GLU A 691 12.42 -37.19 46.47
CA GLU A 691 12.42 -38.21 47.51
C GLU A 691 11.17 -39.08 47.32
N GLU A 692 11.03 -40.11 48.15
CA GLU A 692 9.84 -40.95 48.15
C GLU A 692 8.60 -40.14 48.57
N ASP A 693 7.59 -40.09 47.69
CA ASP A 693 6.34 -39.38 47.89
C ASP A 693 5.17 -40.36 47.65
N PRO A 694 4.16 -40.44 48.54
CA PRO A 694 2.97 -41.27 48.32
C PRO A 694 2.29 -41.01 46.97
N ALA A 695 2.31 -39.77 46.46
CA ALA A 695 1.79 -39.43 45.15
C ALA A 695 2.61 -40.07 44.03
N LEU A 696 3.94 -40.12 44.14
CA LEU A 696 4.80 -40.82 43.18
C LEU A 696 4.52 -42.32 43.19
N GLN A 697 4.38 -42.92 44.38
CA GLN A 697 4.06 -44.36 44.53
C GLN A 697 2.73 -44.69 43.84
N SER A 698 1.68 -43.91 44.06
CA SER A 698 0.39 -44.08 43.39
C SER A 698 0.49 -43.99 41.86
N LEU A 699 1.28 -43.03 41.34
CA LEU A 699 1.51 -42.90 39.91
C LEU A 699 2.28 -44.10 39.33
N LEU A 700 3.30 -44.60 40.03
CA LEU A 700 4.06 -45.79 39.61
C LEU A 700 3.18 -47.05 39.64
N GLU A 701 2.37 -47.24 40.68
CA GLU A 701 1.41 -48.34 40.80
C GLU A 701 0.42 -48.35 39.63
N SER A 702 -0.07 -47.18 39.23
CA SER A 702 -1.04 -47.05 38.14
C SER A 702 -0.47 -47.47 36.78
N VAL A 703 0.85 -47.33 36.57
CA VAL A 703 1.52 -47.58 35.29
C VAL A 703 2.22 -48.94 35.26
N PHE A 704 2.76 -49.40 36.38
CA PHE A 704 3.50 -50.66 36.52
C PHE A 704 2.86 -51.63 37.53
N PRO A 705 1.56 -51.99 37.40
CA PRO A 705 0.87 -52.79 38.42
C PRO A 705 1.51 -54.18 38.63
N SER A 706 2.02 -54.80 37.56
CA SER A 706 2.64 -56.14 37.61
C SER A 706 4.15 -56.12 37.91
N GLN A 707 4.77 -54.93 38.02
CA GLN A 707 6.22 -54.74 38.23
C GLN A 707 6.47 -53.77 39.41
N LYS A 708 5.51 -53.69 40.34
CA LYS A 708 5.52 -52.75 41.47
C LYS A 708 6.78 -52.86 42.33
N ALA A 709 7.04 -54.03 42.92
CA ALA A 709 8.15 -54.20 43.85
C ALA A 709 9.55 -53.95 43.21
N PRO A 710 9.84 -54.40 41.97
CA PRO A 710 11.07 -54.05 41.27
C PRO A 710 11.22 -52.55 41.00
N MET A 711 10.15 -51.86 40.59
CA MET A 711 10.19 -50.43 40.31
C MET A 711 10.33 -49.58 41.58
N GLU A 712 9.65 -49.94 42.65
CA GLU A 712 9.80 -49.29 43.96
C GLU A 712 11.23 -49.41 44.47
N ARG A 713 11.83 -50.61 44.37
CA ARG A 713 13.22 -50.83 44.73
C ARG A 713 14.18 -49.97 43.90
N PHE A 714 13.97 -49.91 42.58
CA PHE A 714 14.78 -49.08 41.68
C PHE A 714 14.68 -47.58 42.03
N VAL A 715 13.48 -47.08 42.30
CA VAL A 715 13.25 -45.67 42.68
C VAL A 715 13.88 -45.35 44.04
N LYS A 716 13.81 -46.28 44.99
CA LYS A 716 14.48 -46.16 46.29
C LYS A 716 16.00 -46.11 46.14
N GLU A 717 16.57 -46.99 45.32
CA GLU A 717 18.00 -46.99 44.99
C GLU A 717 18.41 -45.68 44.26
N LEU A 718 17.56 -45.17 43.37
CA LEU A 718 17.80 -43.89 42.68
C LEU A 718 17.85 -42.70 43.64
N PHE A 719 16.92 -42.59 44.60
CA PHE A 719 16.91 -41.49 45.56
C PHE A 719 18.07 -41.53 46.56
N GLN A 720 18.71 -42.69 46.74
CA GLN A 720 19.95 -42.79 47.51
C GLN A 720 21.16 -42.19 46.78
N LYS A 721 21.08 -42.03 45.46
CA LYS A 721 22.15 -41.41 44.67
C LYS A 721 22.15 -39.88 44.80
N PRO A 722 23.30 -39.21 44.59
CA PRO A 722 23.37 -37.76 44.65
C PRO A 722 22.36 -37.12 43.69
N SER A 723 21.51 -36.24 44.22
CA SER A 723 20.43 -35.58 43.46
C SER A 723 19.59 -36.54 42.60
N GLY A 724 19.26 -37.74 43.10
CA GLY A 724 18.28 -38.62 42.47
C GLY A 724 16.93 -37.92 42.28
N ARG A 725 16.35 -38.03 41.08
CA ARG A 725 15.09 -37.37 40.69
C ARG A 725 14.26 -38.26 39.79
N VAL A 726 12.94 -38.08 39.92
CA VAL A 726 11.97 -38.64 38.98
C VAL A 726 11.14 -37.50 38.41
N LEU A 727 11.22 -37.29 37.09
CA LEU A 727 10.32 -36.38 36.38
C LEU A 727 9.15 -37.18 35.80
N VAL A 728 7.93 -36.74 36.09
CA VAL A 728 6.70 -37.38 35.63
C VAL A 728 5.91 -36.40 34.77
N LEU A 729 5.47 -36.87 33.60
CA LEU A 729 4.45 -36.19 32.81
C LEU A 729 3.08 -36.77 33.15
N ILE A 730 2.17 -35.90 33.52
CA ILE A 730 0.81 -36.23 33.95
C ILE A 730 -0.17 -35.56 32.98
N ASP A 731 -1.17 -36.30 32.50
CA ASP A 731 -2.30 -35.72 31.80
C ASP A 731 -3.31 -35.21 32.84
N ARG A 732 -3.52 -33.89 32.92
CA ARG A 732 -4.46 -33.27 33.87
C ARG A 732 -5.91 -33.66 33.63
N THR A 733 -6.24 -34.09 32.42
CA THR A 733 -7.61 -34.50 32.08
C THR A 733 -7.97 -35.83 32.72
N SER A 734 -7.04 -36.80 32.67
CA SER A 734 -7.25 -38.14 33.22
C SER A 734 -6.65 -38.35 34.61
N GLY A 735 -5.77 -37.44 35.06
CA GLY A 735 -5.00 -37.56 36.30
C GLY A 735 -3.92 -38.65 36.26
N LYS A 736 -3.66 -39.26 35.10
CA LYS A 736 -2.75 -40.41 34.97
C LYS A 736 -1.34 -39.97 34.56
N ALA A 737 -0.34 -40.66 35.08
CA ALA A 737 1.03 -40.56 34.56
C ALA A 737 1.11 -41.18 33.17
N ILE A 738 1.65 -40.43 32.22
CA ILE A 738 1.85 -40.89 30.84
C ILE A 738 3.33 -41.13 30.53
N GLY A 739 4.27 -40.57 31.31
CA GLY A 739 5.69 -40.82 31.14
C GLY A 739 6.53 -40.53 32.38
N PHE A 740 7.66 -41.23 32.50
CA PHE A 740 8.62 -41.11 33.59
C PHE A 740 10.04 -40.97 33.04
N SER A 741 10.81 -40.06 33.62
CA SER A 741 12.26 -39.97 33.45
C SER A 741 12.95 -40.12 34.81
N PHE A 742 13.94 -41.00 34.85
CA PHE A 742 14.73 -41.29 36.05
C PHE A 742 16.16 -40.84 35.81
N PHE A 743 16.68 -39.99 36.69
CA PHE A 743 18.02 -39.44 36.54
C PHE A 743 18.63 -39.01 37.86
N HIS A 744 19.96 -38.93 37.90
CA HIS A 744 20.71 -38.47 39.07
C HIS A 744 21.99 -37.73 38.67
N TRP A 745 22.68 -37.17 39.66
CA TRP A 745 23.99 -36.57 39.49
C TRP A 745 25.09 -37.61 39.77
N ALA A 746 25.93 -37.87 38.77
CA ALA A 746 27.17 -38.60 38.97
C ALA A 746 28.31 -37.63 39.32
N ARG A 747 29.00 -37.91 40.44
CA ARG A 747 30.25 -37.22 40.76
C ARG A 747 31.39 -37.86 39.98
N SER A 748 32.39 -37.06 39.61
CA SER A 748 33.56 -37.51 38.83
C SER A 748 34.31 -38.68 39.50
N GLU A 749 34.31 -38.73 40.85
CA GLU A 749 34.90 -39.81 41.65
C GLU A 749 34.19 -41.17 41.46
N HIS A 750 32.87 -41.17 41.22
CA HIS A 750 32.06 -42.38 41.10
C HIS A 750 31.79 -42.80 39.64
N LEU A 751 32.43 -42.18 38.64
CA LEU A 751 32.24 -42.54 37.23
C LEU A 751 32.61 -44.00 36.91
N MET A 752 33.61 -44.55 37.62
CA MET A 752 33.98 -45.96 37.51
C MET A 752 32.83 -46.89 37.90
N GLU A 753 32.08 -46.53 38.94
CA GLU A 753 30.94 -47.32 39.45
C GLU A 753 29.75 -47.24 38.48
N GLU A 754 29.56 -46.08 37.84
CA GLU A 754 28.48 -45.84 36.87
C GLU A 754 28.73 -46.54 35.53
N LEU A 755 29.94 -46.39 34.96
CA LEU A 755 30.28 -46.89 33.61
C LEU A 755 30.85 -48.31 33.60
N LYS A 756 31.40 -48.78 34.73
CA LYS A 756 32.08 -50.08 34.86
C LYS A 756 33.21 -50.30 33.83
N SER A 757 33.82 -49.22 33.36
CA SER A 757 34.87 -49.20 32.33
C SER A 757 35.84 -48.04 32.62
N GLN A 758 37.12 -48.35 32.78
CA GLN A 758 38.15 -47.34 33.06
C GLN A 758 38.37 -46.41 31.88
N GLU A 759 38.44 -46.98 30.67
CA GLU A 759 38.61 -46.22 29.44
C GLU A 759 37.47 -45.21 29.23
N ASP A 760 36.22 -45.63 29.42
CA ASP A 760 35.06 -44.75 29.23
C ASP A 760 34.97 -43.68 30.33
N ALA A 761 35.31 -44.02 31.58
CA ALA A 761 35.36 -43.06 32.66
C ALA A 761 36.42 -41.98 32.44
N ASP A 762 37.61 -42.34 31.97
CA ASP A 762 38.69 -41.39 31.68
C ASP A 762 38.36 -40.51 30.46
N LYS A 763 37.69 -41.06 29.43
CA LYS A 763 37.15 -40.28 28.31
C LYS A 763 36.14 -39.22 28.80
N VAL A 764 35.15 -39.61 29.61
CA VAL A 764 34.16 -38.66 30.15
C VAL A 764 34.83 -37.56 30.97
N ARG A 765 35.84 -37.88 31.78
CA ARG A 765 36.62 -36.88 32.54
C ARG A 765 37.41 -35.92 31.64
N GLY A 766 37.89 -36.39 30.49
CA GLY A 766 38.57 -35.55 29.51
C GLY A 766 37.62 -34.64 28.73
N LEU A 767 36.38 -35.10 28.49
CA LEU A 767 35.36 -34.37 27.74
C LEU A 767 34.56 -33.36 28.58
N ASN A 768 34.40 -33.61 29.89
CA ASN A 768 33.59 -32.77 30.78
C ASN A 768 34.32 -32.38 32.07
N LEU A 769 34.25 -31.09 32.42
CA LEU A 769 34.82 -30.52 33.64
C LEU A 769 33.77 -30.22 34.73
N GLY A 770 32.47 -30.35 34.44
CA GLY A 770 31.37 -29.98 35.34
C GLY A 770 30.48 -31.13 35.82
N ARG A 771 29.23 -30.79 36.17
CA ARG A 771 28.25 -31.76 36.70
C ARG A 771 27.75 -32.69 35.60
N ILE A 772 27.67 -33.99 35.92
CA ILE A 772 27.29 -35.06 34.99
C ILE A 772 25.88 -35.55 35.34
N MET A 773 24.94 -35.40 34.41
CA MET A 773 23.58 -35.93 34.54
C MET A 773 23.55 -37.35 34.01
N VAL A 774 23.28 -38.34 34.86
CA VAL A 774 23.08 -39.72 34.39
C VAL A 774 21.57 -39.97 34.26
N LEU A 775 21.17 -40.36 33.06
CA LEU A 775 19.81 -40.73 32.69
C LEU A 775 19.68 -42.25 32.86
N ASP A 776 19.14 -42.70 33.99
CA ASP A 776 19.04 -44.12 34.35
C ASP A 776 17.93 -44.86 33.58
N GLY A 777 17.03 -44.12 32.91
CA GLY A 777 16.03 -44.70 32.03
C GLY A 777 14.81 -43.80 31.79
N PHE A 778 14.06 -44.13 30.74
CA PHE A 778 12.82 -43.43 30.39
C PHE A 778 11.68 -44.44 30.19
N TYR A 779 10.46 -43.98 30.45
CA TYR A 779 9.25 -44.72 30.13
C TYR A 779 8.20 -43.78 29.55
N MET A 780 7.49 -44.23 28.52
CA MET A 780 6.41 -43.45 27.92
C MET A 780 5.28 -44.36 27.43
N LYS A 781 4.06 -44.05 27.88
CA LYS A 781 2.80 -44.62 27.41
C LYS A 781 1.98 -43.49 26.76
N ALA A 782 2.32 -43.20 25.50
CA ALA A 782 1.67 -42.15 24.73
C ALA A 782 0.14 -42.40 24.64
N PRO A 783 -0.71 -41.44 25.07
CA PRO A 783 -2.16 -41.59 25.01
C PRO A 783 -2.72 -41.51 23.58
N ASP A 784 -1.99 -40.89 22.64
CA ASP A 784 -2.31 -40.82 21.22
C ASP A 784 -1.04 -40.80 20.35
N ARG A 785 -1.22 -40.91 19.02
CA ARG A 785 -0.13 -40.85 18.02
C ARG A 785 0.08 -39.45 17.43
N LEU A 786 -0.73 -38.46 17.82
CA LEU A 786 -0.74 -37.13 17.21
C LEU A 786 0.27 -36.17 17.84
N ARG A 787 0.76 -36.43 19.06
CA ARG A 787 1.75 -35.59 19.74
C ARG A 787 3.08 -36.33 19.98
N ASN A 788 4.17 -35.57 19.99
CA ASN A 788 5.53 -36.08 20.21
C ASN A 788 5.85 -36.28 21.71
N TYR A 789 5.06 -37.11 22.42
CA TYR A 789 5.20 -37.30 23.87
C TYR A 789 6.62 -37.71 24.32
N HIS A 790 7.29 -38.57 23.56
CA HIS A 790 8.67 -38.96 23.80
C HIS A 790 9.63 -37.77 23.77
N GLN A 791 9.52 -36.93 22.73
CA GLN A 791 10.32 -35.72 22.59
C GLN A 791 10.04 -34.73 23.72
N ILE A 792 8.76 -34.54 24.09
CA ILE A 792 8.37 -33.67 25.22
C ILE A 792 9.06 -34.14 26.51
N LEU A 793 8.97 -35.42 26.87
CA LEU A 793 9.59 -35.93 28.11
C LEU A 793 11.11 -35.72 28.11
N LEU A 794 11.77 -35.99 26.99
CA LEU A 794 13.21 -35.85 26.86
C LEU A 794 13.64 -34.37 26.94
N THR A 795 12.98 -33.48 26.20
CA THR A 795 13.23 -32.03 26.25
C THR A 795 13.03 -31.48 27.66
N GLU A 796 11.94 -31.84 28.35
CA GLU A 796 11.64 -31.36 29.70
C GLU A 796 12.69 -31.82 30.72
N THR A 797 13.16 -33.06 30.59
CA THR A 797 14.21 -33.64 31.43
C THR A 797 15.55 -32.93 31.22
N LEU A 798 16.00 -32.81 29.97
CA LEU A 798 17.29 -32.21 29.66
C LEU A 798 17.30 -30.71 29.93
N SER A 799 16.19 -30.01 29.66
CA SER A 799 16.04 -28.59 30.00
C SER A 799 16.12 -28.35 31.51
N PHE A 800 15.56 -29.27 32.32
CA PHE A 800 15.76 -29.21 33.78
C PHE A 800 17.25 -29.35 34.13
N GLY A 801 17.96 -30.30 33.53
CA GLY A 801 19.41 -30.47 33.71
C GLY A 801 20.18 -29.19 33.39
N VAL A 802 19.96 -28.61 32.20
CA VAL A 802 20.60 -27.35 31.78
C VAL A 802 20.32 -26.22 32.79
N SER A 803 19.08 -26.10 33.29
CA SER A 803 18.72 -25.07 34.28
C SER A 803 19.38 -25.22 35.65
N ARG A 804 20.03 -26.36 35.92
CA ARG A 804 20.68 -26.72 37.20
C ARG A 804 22.19 -26.91 37.06
N ASP A 805 22.77 -26.34 36.00
CA ASP A 805 24.21 -26.33 35.71
C ASP A 805 24.80 -27.74 35.51
N TYR A 806 24.02 -28.68 34.96
CA TYR A 806 24.59 -29.92 34.41
C TYR A 806 25.28 -29.61 33.09
N GLU A 807 26.56 -29.96 32.98
CA GLU A 807 27.42 -29.66 31.83
C GLU A 807 27.48 -30.80 30.82
N CYS A 808 27.11 -32.03 31.20
CA CYS A 808 26.90 -33.11 30.25
C CYS A 808 25.80 -34.07 30.71
N ALA A 809 25.31 -34.91 29.78
CA ALA A 809 24.44 -36.03 30.10
C ALA A 809 25.00 -37.36 29.58
N LEU A 810 24.81 -38.42 30.36
CA LEU A 810 25.09 -39.80 30.03
C LEU A 810 23.79 -40.60 30.05
N TYR A 811 23.47 -41.32 28.98
CA TYR A 811 22.35 -42.27 28.99
C TYR A 811 22.85 -43.67 29.31
N LEU A 812 22.46 -44.18 30.48
CA LEU A 812 22.88 -45.47 31.04
C LEU A 812 21.65 -46.22 31.57
N PRO A 813 20.82 -46.81 30.69
CA PRO A 813 19.60 -47.46 31.13
C PRO A 813 19.89 -48.72 31.95
N LYS A 814 19.70 -48.63 33.28
CA LYS A 814 20.03 -49.69 34.23
C LYS A 814 18.95 -50.79 34.34
N ASN A 815 17.74 -50.48 33.87
CA ASN A 815 16.61 -51.41 33.86
C ASN A 815 16.11 -51.63 32.42
N ARG A 816 15.94 -52.90 32.01
CA ARG A 816 15.43 -53.26 30.67
C ARG A 816 14.03 -52.70 30.39
N LEU A 817 13.18 -52.56 31.42
CA LEU A 817 11.84 -51.97 31.30
C LEU A 817 11.84 -50.48 30.92
N LEU A 818 12.98 -49.81 31.12
CA LEU A 818 13.19 -48.39 30.86
C LEU A 818 14.03 -48.14 29.60
N LYS A 819 14.22 -49.18 28.76
CA LYS A 819 14.82 -49.10 27.43
C LYS A 819 13.70 -49.10 26.38
N ASP A 820 13.50 -47.98 25.71
CA ASP A 820 12.59 -47.84 24.55
C ASP A 820 13.41 -47.29 23.36
N ASP A 821 13.40 -48.02 22.25
CA ASP A 821 14.19 -47.72 21.05
C ASP A 821 13.87 -46.34 20.44
N ARG A 822 12.67 -45.81 20.70
CA ARG A 822 12.30 -44.45 20.27
C ARG A 822 13.12 -43.39 21.00
N PHE A 823 13.44 -43.59 22.28
CA PHE A 823 14.36 -42.67 22.98
C PHE A 823 15.79 -42.81 22.44
N LEU A 824 16.25 -44.02 22.06
CA LEU A 824 17.56 -44.19 21.44
C LEU A 824 17.67 -43.41 20.11
N HIS A 825 16.63 -43.46 19.29
CA HIS A 825 16.55 -42.66 18.08
C HIS A 825 16.56 -41.16 18.37
N LEU A 826 15.74 -40.70 19.34
CA LEU A 826 15.70 -39.30 19.75
C LEU A 826 17.02 -38.81 20.33
N LEU A 827 17.74 -39.61 21.13
CA LEU A 827 19.04 -39.23 21.66
C LEU A 827 20.01 -38.85 20.54
N LYS A 828 20.03 -39.59 19.43
CA LYS A 828 20.83 -39.23 18.25
C LYS A 828 20.40 -37.89 17.65
N LEU A 829 19.10 -37.62 17.55
CA LEU A 829 18.58 -36.34 17.07
C LEU A 829 18.84 -35.16 18.03
N TYR A 830 19.02 -35.44 19.33
CA TYR A 830 19.45 -34.47 20.34
C TYR A 830 20.97 -34.33 20.39
N ASN A 831 21.66 -34.92 19.43
CA ASN A 831 23.11 -34.88 19.24
C ASN A 831 23.90 -35.60 20.35
N PHE A 832 23.36 -36.73 20.82
CA PHE A 832 24.13 -37.67 21.64
C PHE A 832 25.01 -38.57 20.76
N GLU A 833 26.27 -38.70 21.15
CA GLU A 833 27.26 -39.56 20.50
C GLU A 833 27.49 -40.83 21.32
N THR A 834 27.88 -41.93 20.66
CA THR A 834 28.26 -43.17 21.34
C THR A 834 29.71 -43.10 21.82
N LEU A 835 29.94 -43.30 23.13
CA LEU A 835 31.30 -43.24 23.72
C LEU A 835 32.12 -44.52 23.54
N ASN A 836 31.45 -45.66 23.34
CA ASN A 836 32.10 -46.97 23.25
C ASN A 836 31.72 -47.73 21.98
N THR A 837 32.61 -48.63 21.56
CA THR A 837 32.45 -49.49 20.37
C THR A 837 31.30 -50.49 20.49
N SER A 838 30.78 -50.71 21.71
CA SER A 838 29.61 -51.56 21.95
C SER A 838 28.26 -50.82 21.82
N GLU A 839 28.26 -49.52 21.49
CA GLU A 839 27.09 -48.64 21.33
C GLU A 839 26.12 -48.61 22.54
N ASN A 840 26.62 -48.81 23.76
CA ASN A 840 25.77 -48.92 24.96
C ASN A 840 25.74 -47.66 25.83
N VAL A 841 26.65 -46.71 25.60
CA VAL A 841 26.78 -45.47 26.38
C VAL A 841 26.68 -44.27 25.44
N TYR A 842 25.70 -43.41 25.69
CA TYR A 842 25.52 -42.18 24.92
C TYR A 842 25.89 -40.96 25.76
N TYR A 843 26.56 -39.99 25.13
CA TYR A 843 27.05 -38.76 25.74
C TYR A 843 26.64 -37.54 24.93
N THR A 844 26.34 -36.44 25.62
CA THR A 844 26.20 -35.12 25.00
C THR A 844 26.77 -34.03 25.91
N ASP A 845 27.36 -33.01 25.30
CA ASP A 845 27.80 -31.78 25.95
C ASP A 845 26.62 -30.82 26.12
N MET A 846 26.29 -30.52 27.37
CA MET A 846 25.22 -29.59 27.78
C MET A 846 25.76 -28.24 28.24
N SER A 847 27.08 -28.00 28.16
CA SER A 847 27.72 -26.78 28.63
C SER A 847 27.25 -25.56 27.84
N THR A 848 27.08 -25.69 26.52
CA THR A 848 26.63 -24.66 25.60
C THR A 848 25.56 -25.20 24.63
N PRO A 849 24.34 -25.47 25.10
CA PRO A 849 23.32 -26.13 24.29
C PRO A 849 22.74 -25.18 23.22
N MET A 850 22.14 -25.79 22.19
CA MET A 850 21.37 -25.13 21.15
C MET A 850 19.88 -25.27 21.40
N ALA A 851 19.08 -24.30 20.96
CA ALA A 851 17.62 -24.34 21.06
C ALA A 851 16.97 -24.30 19.67
N LEU A 852 15.97 -25.15 19.42
CA LEU A 852 15.17 -25.14 18.21
C LEU A 852 13.69 -25.01 18.59
N ASN A 853 13.02 -23.97 18.13
CA ASN A 853 11.58 -23.79 18.30
C ASN A 853 10.84 -24.39 17.09
N LEU A 854 10.01 -25.41 17.31
CA LEU A 854 9.32 -26.17 16.25
C LEU A 854 8.00 -25.52 15.83
N ASP A 855 8.05 -24.28 15.35
CA ASP A 855 6.90 -23.38 15.22
C ASP A 855 6.23 -23.30 13.83
N LEU A 856 6.56 -24.18 12.89
CA LEU A 856 5.98 -24.14 11.54
C LEU A 856 4.45 -24.28 11.51
N GLU A 857 3.88 -25.09 12.40
CA GLU A 857 2.42 -25.27 12.48
C GLU A 857 1.68 -23.99 12.89
N ASN A 858 2.35 -23.06 13.60
CA ASN A 858 1.74 -21.82 14.10
C ASN A 858 1.36 -20.86 12.97
N ILE A 859 2.08 -20.89 11.85
CA ILE A 859 1.85 -19.99 10.72
C ILE A 859 0.82 -20.54 9.72
N LEU A 860 0.55 -21.85 9.73
CA LEU A 860 -0.41 -22.52 8.86
C LEU A 860 -1.86 -22.22 9.29
N LYS A 861 -2.75 -22.06 8.32
CA LYS A 861 -4.20 -21.90 8.48
C LYS A 861 -4.93 -23.23 8.29
N ASP A 862 -6.16 -23.32 8.81
CA ASP A 862 -7.04 -24.44 8.49
C ASP A 862 -7.52 -24.39 7.03
N PRO A 863 -7.67 -25.55 6.36
CA PRO A 863 -7.55 -26.91 6.90
C PRO A 863 -6.10 -27.47 6.94
N PHE A 864 -5.11 -26.76 6.40
CA PHE A 864 -3.73 -27.26 6.21
C PHE A 864 -3.01 -27.54 7.53
N ARG A 865 -3.23 -26.71 8.55
CA ARG A 865 -2.71 -26.93 9.90
C ARG A 865 -3.06 -28.31 10.45
N ASN A 866 -4.29 -28.75 10.24
CA ASN A 866 -4.82 -30.01 10.77
C ASN A 866 -4.81 -31.16 9.74
N ASN A 867 -4.30 -30.92 8.53
CA ASN A 867 -4.22 -31.94 7.49
C ASN A 867 -3.16 -32.99 7.84
N GLN A 868 -3.53 -34.28 7.81
CA GLN A 868 -2.65 -35.37 8.20
C GLN A 868 -1.39 -35.49 7.34
N ARG A 869 -1.49 -35.26 6.02
CA ARG A 869 -0.31 -35.30 5.12
C ARG A 869 0.64 -34.14 5.39
N VAL A 870 0.10 -32.94 5.64
CA VAL A 870 0.91 -31.77 6.01
C VAL A 870 1.63 -32.01 7.34
N ARG A 871 0.93 -32.51 8.37
CA ARG A 871 1.57 -32.82 9.67
C ARG A 871 2.64 -33.91 9.56
N ALA A 872 2.39 -34.94 8.76
CA ALA A 872 3.37 -36.01 8.52
C ALA A 872 4.65 -35.49 7.85
N ILE A 873 4.53 -34.67 6.79
CA ILE A 873 5.72 -34.12 6.12
C ILE A 873 6.47 -33.13 7.02
N VAL A 874 5.76 -32.33 7.82
CA VAL A 874 6.39 -31.44 8.80
C VAL A 874 7.24 -32.24 9.79
N GLN A 875 6.68 -33.29 10.39
CA GLN A 875 7.44 -34.15 11.31
C GLN A 875 8.66 -34.79 10.65
N GLU A 876 8.53 -35.27 9.42
CA GLU A 876 9.67 -35.85 8.69
C GLU A 876 10.78 -34.81 8.42
N THR A 877 10.41 -33.58 8.07
CA THR A 877 11.39 -32.50 7.85
C THR A 877 12.05 -32.04 9.15
N ARG A 878 11.37 -32.13 10.29
CA ARG A 878 11.95 -31.80 11.62
C ARG A 878 13.11 -32.70 11.98
N GLU A 879 12.99 -34.01 11.76
CA GLU A 879 14.08 -34.95 12.02
C GLU A 879 15.33 -34.62 11.19
N LYS A 880 15.12 -34.32 9.90
CA LYS A 880 16.21 -33.87 9.00
C LYS A 880 16.84 -32.56 9.46
N LEU A 881 16.02 -31.60 9.85
CA LEU A 881 16.48 -30.30 10.34
C LEU A 881 17.27 -30.44 11.65
N MET A 882 16.77 -31.23 12.61
CA MET A 882 17.45 -31.49 13.88
C MET A 882 18.82 -32.12 13.65
N LYS A 883 18.90 -33.10 12.74
CA LYS A 883 20.18 -33.71 12.36
C LYS A 883 21.14 -32.67 11.77
N ALA A 884 20.68 -31.87 10.80
CA ALA A 884 21.52 -30.85 10.16
C ALA A 884 22.01 -29.77 11.15
N ILE A 885 21.21 -29.42 12.17
CA ILE A 885 21.64 -28.52 13.25
C ILE A 885 22.66 -29.20 14.17
N GLY A 886 22.44 -30.47 14.52
CA GLY A 886 23.40 -31.27 15.31
C GLY A 886 24.77 -31.37 14.63
N ASP A 887 24.77 -31.59 13.31
CA ASP A 887 25.98 -31.71 12.49
C ASP A 887 26.80 -30.40 12.42
N LEU A 888 26.21 -29.23 12.72
CA LEU A 888 26.95 -27.96 12.85
C LEU A 888 27.91 -27.98 14.04
N TYR A 889 27.53 -28.64 15.13
CA TYR A 889 28.32 -28.72 16.35
C TYR A 889 28.19 -30.12 16.97
N PRO A 890 28.91 -31.13 16.43
CA PRO A 890 28.82 -32.52 16.89
C PRO A 890 28.99 -32.66 18.40
N GLY A 891 28.15 -33.49 19.02
CA GLY A 891 28.15 -33.76 20.46
C GLY A 891 27.51 -32.67 21.34
N ASN A 892 27.27 -31.44 20.85
CA ASN A 892 26.58 -30.39 21.61
C ASN A 892 25.06 -30.61 21.62
N LEU A 893 24.46 -30.60 22.81
CA LEU A 893 23.02 -30.83 23.01
C LEU A 893 22.15 -29.87 22.19
N LEU A 894 21.21 -30.43 21.43
CA LEU A 894 20.10 -29.71 20.80
C LEU A 894 18.80 -29.92 21.59
N LEU A 895 18.15 -28.82 21.99
CA LEU A 895 16.85 -28.83 22.67
C LEU A 895 15.73 -28.38 21.71
N PRO A 896 14.93 -29.30 21.15
CA PRO A 896 13.72 -28.97 20.39
C PRO A 896 12.55 -28.67 21.34
N PHE A 897 11.98 -27.48 21.24
CA PHE A 897 10.83 -27.04 22.02
C PHE A 897 9.54 -27.20 21.23
N GLU A 898 8.61 -27.95 21.81
CA GLU A 898 7.26 -28.12 21.27
C GLU A 898 6.41 -26.86 21.54
N PRO A 899 5.80 -26.23 20.51
CA PRO A 899 5.11 -24.95 20.67
C PRO A 899 3.99 -24.96 21.70
N LEU A 900 3.22 -26.06 21.76
CA LEU A 900 2.10 -26.16 22.70
C LEU A 900 2.56 -26.21 24.16
N MET A 901 3.70 -26.87 24.44
CA MET A 901 4.29 -26.90 25.78
C MET A 901 4.82 -25.53 26.18
N LEU A 902 5.49 -24.84 25.24
CA LEU A 902 5.99 -23.48 25.45
C LEU A 902 4.84 -22.50 25.72
N GLN A 903 3.81 -22.50 24.87
CA GLN A 903 2.62 -21.64 25.00
C GLN A 903 1.87 -21.90 26.32
N GLN A 904 1.65 -23.17 26.68
CA GLN A 904 1.02 -23.52 27.95
C GLN A 904 1.84 -23.01 29.15
N GLY A 905 3.17 -23.18 29.11
CA GLY A 905 4.07 -22.68 30.16
C GLY A 905 3.98 -21.16 30.32
N ILE A 906 3.98 -20.41 29.20
CA ILE A 906 3.83 -18.96 29.21
C ILE A 906 2.47 -18.55 29.79
N ILE A 907 1.37 -19.18 29.33
CA ILE A 907 0.02 -18.90 29.82
C ILE A 907 -0.07 -19.13 31.33
N ASN A 908 0.51 -20.23 31.83
CA ASN A 908 0.55 -20.52 33.25
C ASN A 908 1.23 -19.39 34.04
N LEU A 909 2.42 -18.93 33.60
CA LEU A 909 3.13 -17.84 34.25
C LEU A 909 2.34 -16.52 34.20
N VAL A 910 1.71 -16.21 33.06
CA VAL A 910 0.87 -15.00 32.91
C VAL A 910 -0.34 -15.06 33.85
N CYS A 911 -1.04 -16.19 33.90
CA CYS A 911 -2.18 -16.40 34.78
C CYS A 911 -1.79 -16.29 36.27
N GLN A 912 -0.66 -16.88 36.66
CA GLN A 912 -0.11 -16.76 38.02
C GLN A 912 0.22 -15.31 38.38
N GLU A 913 0.93 -14.59 37.50
CA GLU A 913 1.29 -13.19 37.71
C GLU A 913 0.07 -12.27 37.71
N ASN A 914 -0.98 -12.61 36.96
CA ASN A 914 -2.24 -11.86 36.92
C ASN A 914 -3.25 -12.30 38.00
N GLY A 915 -2.95 -13.33 38.79
CA GLY A 915 -3.83 -13.82 39.86
C GLY A 915 -5.15 -14.43 39.37
N VAL A 916 -5.16 -15.07 38.21
CA VAL A 916 -6.36 -15.68 37.59
C VAL A 916 -6.13 -17.15 37.24
N PRO A 917 -7.19 -17.99 37.21
CA PRO A 917 -7.04 -19.38 36.80
C PRO A 917 -6.76 -19.52 35.30
N MET A 918 -6.13 -20.64 34.91
CA MET A 918 -5.90 -21.01 33.51
C MET A 918 -7.16 -21.48 32.78
N GLU A 919 -8.24 -21.78 33.51
CA GLU A 919 -9.54 -22.10 32.94
C GLU A 919 -10.40 -20.84 32.88
N GLU A 920 -11.15 -20.66 31.79
CA GLU A 920 -12.02 -19.49 31.66
C GLU A 920 -13.19 -19.56 32.65
N GLU A 921 -13.31 -18.52 33.49
CA GLU A 921 -14.38 -18.46 34.48
C GLU A 921 -15.73 -18.10 33.82
N LYS A 922 -16.82 -18.63 34.39
CA LYS A 922 -18.20 -18.32 33.98
C LYS A 922 -19.00 -17.90 35.22
N PRO A 923 -19.30 -16.60 35.42
CA PRO A 923 -19.06 -15.46 34.52
C PRO A 923 -17.57 -15.06 34.46
N LYS A 924 -17.16 -14.49 33.33
CA LYS A 924 -15.77 -14.08 33.08
C LYS A 924 -15.35 -12.93 33.99
N VAL A 925 -14.37 -13.16 34.86
CA VAL A 925 -13.72 -12.13 35.67
C VAL A 925 -12.33 -11.88 35.10
N LEU A 926 -11.98 -10.61 34.88
CA LEU A 926 -10.68 -10.23 34.32
C LEU A 926 -9.71 -9.88 35.45
N GLY A 927 -8.48 -10.38 35.35
CA GLY A 927 -7.39 -9.98 36.25
C GLY A 927 -7.03 -8.49 36.09
N PRO A 928 -6.25 -7.91 37.03
CA PRO A 928 -5.93 -6.49 37.06
C PRO A 928 -4.97 -6.06 35.94
N SER A 929 -4.07 -6.93 35.50
CA SER A 929 -3.05 -6.63 34.48
C SER A 929 -3.50 -7.09 33.09
N MET A 930 -2.83 -6.56 32.06
CA MET A 930 -3.02 -6.98 30.66
C MET A 930 -1.81 -7.77 30.16
N CYS A 931 -2.07 -8.80 29.35
CA CYS A 931 -1.05 -9.54 28.62
C CYS A 931 -0.78 -8.83 27.28
N VAL A 932 0.49 -8.51 27.03
CA VAL A 932 0.94 -7.83 25.81
C VAL A 932 2.06 -8.64 25.16
N PRO A 933 1.70 -9.57 24.26
CA PRO A 933 2.67 -10.19 23.38
C PRO A 933 3.35 -9.14 22.50
N TYR A 934 4.68 -9.13 22.46
CA TYR A 934 5.44 -8.23 21.58
C TYR A 934 6.37 -8.98 20.60
N GLY A 935 6.31 -10.32 20.62
CA GLY A 935 6.93 -11.22 19.66
C GLY A 935 5.92 -12.20 19.05
N ASP A 936 6.42 -13.35 18.58
CA ASP A 936 5.65 -14.25 17.72
C ASP A 936 4.71 -15.20 18.50
N VAL A 937 4.88 -15.31 19.83
CA VAL A 937 4.11 -16.22 20.67
C VAL A 937 2.87 -15.53 21.26
N LEU A 938 1.73 -16.23 21.28
CA LEU A 938 0.43 -15.74 21.75
C LEU A 938 -0.11 -14.48 21.04
N ASP A 939 0.55 -13.99 19.99
CA ASP A 939 0.20 -12.75 19.26
C ASP A 939 -1.25 -12.75 18.73
N ARG A 940 -1.83 -13.95 18.57
CA ARG A 940 -3.16 -14.20 17.99
C ARG A 940 -4.08 -14.98 18.91
N SER A 941 -3.69 -15.14 20.16
CA SER A 941 -4.38 -15.96 21.13
C SER A 941 -4.93 -15.10 22.26
N VAL A 942 -6.01 -15.57 22.89
CA VAL A 942 -6.53 -14.94 24.11
C VAL A 942 -5.99 -15.72 25.31
N VAL A 943 -5.38 -15.02 26.25
CA VAL A 943 -5.04 -15.58 27.55
C VAL A 943 -6.30 -15.64 28.42
N PRO A 944 -6.62 -16.79 29.05
CA PRO A 944 -7.77 -16.94 29.93
C PRO A 944 -7.85 -15.82 30.98
N ASN A 945 -9.07 -15.30 31.20
CA ASN A 945 -9.37 -14.29 32.23
C ASN A 945 -8.45 -13.05 32.21
N THR A 946 -7.82 -12.73 31.06
CA THR A 946 -6.82 -11.67 30.94
C THR A 946 -7.05 -10.85 29.67
N VAL A 947 -7.00 -9.52 29.79
CA VAL A 947 -7.04 -8.62 28.61
C VAL A 947 -5.77 -8.87 27.79
N THR A 948 -5.91 -9.30 26.53
CA THR A 948 -4.76 -9.63 25.66
C THR A 948 -4.75 -8.75 24.42
N LYS A 949 -3.72 -7.90 24.29
CA LYS A 949 -3.49 -7.01 23.13
C LYS A 949 -2.01 -7.00 22.76
N SER A 950 -1.69 -7.49 21.57
CA SER A 950 -0.33 -7.60 21.06
C SER A 950 0.22 -6.26 20.56
N LEU A 951 1.53 -6.06 20.76
CA LEU A 951 2.37 -5.10 20.07
C LEU A 951 3.00 -5.76 18.84
N HIS A 952 2.67 -5.26 17.67
CA HIS A 952 3.13 -5.81 16.40
C HIS A 952 4.48 -5.20 16.04
N THR A 953 5.55 -5.88 16.47
CA THR A 953 6.95 -5.49 16.16
C THR A 953 7.58 -6.43 15.15
N GLU A 954 8.41 -5.88 14.28
CA GLU A 954 9.13 -6.62 13.24
C GLU A 954 10.59 -6.19 13.22
N LYS A 955 11.47 -7.15 12.94
CA LYS A 955 12.90 -6.90 12.76
C LYS A 955 13.17 -6.73 11.27
N PHE A 956 13.62 -5.52 10.91
CA PHE A 956 13.95 -5.16 9.54
C PHE A 956 15.46 -5.10 9.34
N PHE A 957 16.00 -6.03 8.53
CA PHE A 957 17.37 -5.92 8.07
C PHE A 957 17.52 -4.80 7.04
N HIS A 958 18.66 -4.12 7.08
CA HIS A 958 19.08 -3.29 5.95
C HIS A 958 19.42 -4.19 4.76
N SER A 959 19.25 -3.68 3.55
CA SER A 959 19.49 -4.46 2.33
C SER A 959 20.92 -4.99 2.16
N ASP A 960 21.90 -4.41 2.88
CA ASP A 960 23.29 -4.86 2.88
C ASP A 960 23.61 -5.88 3.99
N MET A 961 22.62 -6.24 4.81
CA MET A 961 22.72 -7.14 5.96
C MET A 961 23.70 -6.70 7.06
N LYS A 962 24.23 -5.46 7.02
CA LYS A 962 25.19 -4.96 8.02
C LYS A 962 24.53 -4.47 9.30
N GLY A 963 23.23 -4.21 9.25
CA GLY A 963 22.46 -3.72 10.40
C GLY A 963 20.99 -4.05 10.28
N PHE A 964 20.25 -3.76 11.36
CA PHE A 964 18.80 -3.91 11.40
C PHE A 964 18.18 -2.86 12.33
N ALA A 965 16.88 -2.66 12.18
CA ALA A 965 16.05 -1.85 13.07
C ALA A 965 14.81 -2.64 13.50
N ILE A 966 14.27 -2.33 14.68
CA ILE A 966 12.95 -2.83 15.10
C ILE A 966 11.92 -1.75 14.79
N LYS A 967 10.87 -2.10 14.03
CA LYS A 967 9.77 -1.21 13.66
C LYS A 967 8.44 -1.93 13.78
N GLU A 968 7.34 -1.25 13.50
CA GLU A 968 6.02 -1.85 13.35
C GLU A 968 5.97 -2.86 12.19
N VAL A 969 5.18 -3.92 12.37
CA VAL A 969 4.83 -4.84 11.27
C VAL A 969 4.09 -4.05 10.18
N PRO A 970 4.30 -4.35 8.88
CA PRO A 970 3.62 -3.65 7.80
C PRO A 970 2.11 -3.55 8.00
N PHE A 971 1.55 -2.38 7.66
CA PHE A 971 0.14 -2.01 7.78
C PHE A 971 -0.44 -1.87 9.20
N TYR A 972 0.33 -2.13 10.26
CA TYR A 972 -0.08 -1.79 11.62
C TYR A 972 0.24 -0.32 11.95
N LEU A 973 -0.34 0.18 13.04
CA LEU A 973 -0.01 1.49 13.58
C LEU A 973 1.48 1.58 13.95
N SER A 974 2.03 2.79 13.96
CA SER A 974 3.36 3.05 14.50
C SER A 974 3.50 2.48 15.92
N LEU A 975 4.70 2.07 16.32
CA LEU A 975 4.92 1.52 17.66
C LEU A 975 4.46 2.50 18.76
N ASP A 976 4.66 3.80 18.55
CA ASP A 976 4.19 4.87 19.45
C ASP A 976 2.65 4.86 19.59
N ASN A 977 1.90 4.82 18.49
CA ASN A 977 0.44 4.79 18.51
C ASN A 977 -0.11 3.46 19.09
N GLN A 978 0.59 2.34 18.88
CA GLN A 978 0.25 1.08 19.55
C GLN A 978 0.43 1.19 21.07
N VAL A 979 1.50 1.84 21.55
CA VAL A 979 1.75 2.08 22.97
C VAL A 979 0.72 3.04 23.57
N LYS A 980 0.36 4.14 22.89
CA LYS A 980 -0.74 5.03 23.30
C LYS A 980 -2.05 4.26 23.49
N THR A 981 -2.33 3.31 22.59
CA THR A 981 -3.52 2.44 22.70
C THR A 981 -3.46 1.59 23.98
N LEU A 982 -2.30 1.05 24.36
CA LEU A 982 -2.15 0.31 25.63
C LEU A 982 -2.37 1.23 26.84
N ALA A 983 -1.83 2.45 26.81
CA ALA A 983 -1.98 3.42 27.90
C ALA A 983 -3.48 3.74 28.17
N SER A 984 -4.32 3.76 27.14
CA SER A 984 -5.78 3.97 27.26
C SER A 984 -6.51 2.92 28.13
N PHE A 985 -5.93 1.74 28.35
CA PHE A 985 -6.51 0.72 29.22
C PHE A 985 -6.29 0.98 30.70
N LYS A 986 -5.33 1.85 31.06
CA LYS A 986 -4.95 2.19 32.43
C LYS A 986 -4.68 0.95 33.29
N ARG A 987 -3.91 0.01 32.72
CA ARG A 987 -3.59 -1.29 33.36
C ARG A 987 -2.08 -1.55 33.28
N PRO A 988 -1.48 -2.13 34.32
CA PRO A 988 -0.13 -2.67 34.24
C PRO A 988 -0.02 -3.75 33.17
N VAL A 989 1.14 -3.82 32.52
CA VAL A 989 1.41 -4.70 31.40
C VAL A 989 2.32 -5.86 31.80
N ILE A 990 1.94 -7.07 31.40
CA ILE A 990 2.78 -8.27 31.38
C ILE A 990 3.24 -8.47 29.94
N LEU A 991 4.53 -8.23 29.67
CA LEU A 991 5.10 -8.34 28.33
C LEU A 991 5.47 -9.79 28.02
N VAL A 992 5.14 -10.28 26.82
CA VAL A 992 5.36 -11.69 26.44
C VAL A 992 6.16 -11.83 25.14
N ASP A 993 7.17 -12.71 25.13
CA ASP A 993 7.97 -13.06 23.94
C ASP A 993 8.35 -14.56 23.94
N THR A 994 8.85 -15.05 22.81
CA THR A 994 9.31 -16.44 22.66
C THR A 994 10.68 -16.64 23.30
N ILE A 995 11.61 -15.70 23.10
CA ILE A 995 12.99 -15.82 23.55
C ILE A 995 13.58 -14.48 23.99
N LEU A 996 14.32 -14.50 25.11
CA LEU A 996 15.05 -13.35 25.62
C LEU A 996 16.54 -13.67 25.80
N HIS A 997 17.33 -13.24 24.81
CA HIS A 997 18.78 -13.34 24.82
C HIS A 997 19.45 -11.97 24.65
N LYS A 998 19.18 -11.29 23.53
CA LYS A 998 19.79 -9.97 23.20
C LYS A 998 18.91 -8.78 23.58
N GLY A 999 17.58 -8.96 23.65
CA GLY A 999 16.64 -7.91 24.07
C GLY A 999 16.44 -6.76 23.08
N TYR A 1000 16.69 -6.98 21.78
CA TYR A 1000 16.63 -5.90 20.77
C TYR A 1000 15.28 -5.20 20.68
N ARG A 1001 14.16 -5.94 20.72
CA ARG A 1001 12.81 -5.35 20.73
C ARG A 1001 12.60 -4.42 21.92
N MET A 1002 13.09 -4.80 23.11
CA MET A 1002 13.02 -3.96 24.31
C MET A 1002 13.90 -2.71 24.24
N ASN A 1003 14.93 -2.67 23.39
CA ASN A 1003 15.66 -1.40 23.15
C ASN A 1003 14.78 -0.37 22.43
N ALA A 1004 13.90 -0.81 21.52
CA ALA A 1004 12.97 0.06 20.81
C ALA A 1004 11.71 0.39 21.65
N LEU A 1005 11.18 -0.59 22.39
CA LEU A 1005 9.95 -0.42 23.16
C LEU A 1005 10.12 0.29 24.50
N SER A 1006 11.25 0.09 25.20
CA SER A 1006 11.43 0.63 26.56
C SER A 1006 11.31 2.16 26.64
N PRO A 1007 11.86 2.96 25.70
CA PRO A 1007 11.64 4.40 25.68
C PRO A 1007 10.15 4.75 25.53
N LEU A 1008 9.46 4.15 24.55
CA LEU A 1008 8.04 4.42 24.29
C LEU A 1008 7.15 4.08 25.49
N LEU A 1009 7.40 2.94 26.14
CA LEU A 1009 6.64 2.53 27.33
C LEU A 1009 6.83 3.52 28.50
N ARG A 1010 8.01 4.12 28.63
CA ARG A 1010 8.30 5.13 29.65
C ARG A 1010 7.67 6.48 29.31
N ASP A 1011 7.75 6.90 28.05
CA ASP A 1011 7.19 8.17 27.57
C ASP A 1011 5.66 8.25 27.74
N HIS A 1012 4.97 7.09 27.73
CA HIS A 1012 3.52 6.98 27.96
C HIS A 1012 3.14 6.40 29.34
N ASP A 1013 4.06 6.45 30.31
CA ASP A 1013 3.82 6.03 31.71
C ASP A 1013 3.25 4.61 31.89
N ILE A 1014 3.64 3.66 31.03
CA ILE A 1014 3.18 2.28 31.12
C ILE A 1014 3.97 1.52 32.17
N THR A 1015 3.29 1.07 33.22
CA THR A 1015 3.86 0.19 34.24
C THR A 1015 4.02 -1.23 33.71
N VAL A 1016 5.26 -1.67 33.50
CA VAL A 1016 5.57 -3.07 33.15
C VAL A 1016 5.73 -3.89 34.44
N LYS A 1017 4.79 -4.80 34.69
CA LYS A 1017 4.78 -5.63 35.90
C LYS A 1017 5.84 -6.73 35.85
N LYS A 1018 5.95 -7.41 34.71
CA LYS A 1018 6.92 -8.50 34.46
C LYS A 1018 7.04 -8.78 32.96
N ILE A 1019 8.23 -9.22 32.54
CA ILE A 1019 8.46 -9.81 31.21
C ILE A 1019 8.44 -11.34 31.35
N ILE A 1020 7.54 -12.02 30.65
CA ILE A 1020 7.46 -13.47 30.62
C ILE A 1020 7.91 -13.96 29.24
N THR A 1021 8.86 -14.89 29.21
CA THR A 1021 9.38 -15.43 27.95
C THR A 1021 9.32 -16.95 27.92
N GLY A 1022 9.28 -17.54 26.72
CA GLY A 1022 9.44 -18.98 26.56
C GLY A 1022 10.82 -19.45 27.04
N ILE A 1023 11.87 -18.94 26.40
CA ILE A 1023 13.27 -19.28 26.70
C ILE A 1023 13.99 -18.02 27.20
N ILE A 1024 14.75 -18.13 28.27
CA ILE A 1024 15.62 -17.06 28.79
C ILE A 1024 17.04 -17.55 29.03
N SER A 1025 18.01 -16.72 28.70
CA SER A 1025 19.42 -16.95 29.00
C SER A 1025 19.92 -16.02 30.10
N ALA A 1026 21.05 -16.36 30.74
CA ALA A 1026 21.66 -15.51 31.76
C ALA A 1026 21.93 -14.09 31.23
N LYS A 1027 22.52 -13.99 30.03
CA LYS A 1027 22.74 -12.71 29.33
C LYS A 1027 21.45 -11.91 29.12
N GLY A 1028 20.34 -12.57 28.80
CA GLY A 1028 19.04 -11.92 28.62
C GLY A 1028 18.46 -11.40 29.95
N MET A 1029 18.59 -12.20 31.01
CA MET A 1029 18.18 -11.86 32.37
C MET A 1029 18.96 -10.64 32.91
N ASP A 1030 20.28 -10.64 32.78
CA ASP A 1030 21.14 -9.53 33.23
C ASP A 1030 20.79 -8.23 32.50
N ARG A 1031 20.59 -8.30 31.18
CA ARG A 1031 20.23 -7.14 30.35
C ARG A 1031 18.91 -6.51 30.78
N MET A 1032 17.87 -7.31 31.06
CA MET A 1032 16.59 -6.74 31.49
C MET A 1032 16.62 -6.26 32.93
N SER A 1033 17.33 -6.97 33.81
CA SER A 1033 17.55 -6.55 35.19
C SER A 1033 18.25 -5.19 35.26
N SER A 1034 19.24 -4.94 34.38
CA SER A 1034 19.90 -3.63 34.27
C SER A 1034 18.98 -2.48 33.83
N LYS A 1035 17.82 -2.81 33.24
CA LYS A 1035 16.77 -1.86 32.84
C LYS A 1035 15.58 -1.84 33.81
N GLU A 1036 15.73 -2.49 34.96
CA GLU A 1036 14.72 -2.59 36.03
C GLU A 1036 13.45 -3.34 35.61
N TYR A 1037 13.53 -4.21 34.60
CA TYR A 1037 12.43 -5.09 34.23
C TYR A 1037 12.60 -6.46 34.89
N PRO A 1038 11.67 -6.89 35.75
CA PRO A 1038 11.67 -8.25 36.28
C PRO A 1038 11.30 -9.24 35.17
N VAL A 1039 12.00 -10.37 35.11
CA VAL A 1039 11.85 -11.36 34.04
C VAL A 1039 11.69 -12.76 34.57
N GLU A 1040 10.84 -13.53 33.94
CA GLU A 1040 10.65 -14.95 34.20
C GLU A 1040 10.54 -15.73 32.88
N GLY A 1041 11.10 -16.93 32.82
CA GLY A 1041 11.08 -17.77 31.62
C GLY A 1041 10.54 -19.17 31.91
N VAL A 1042 9.88 -19.78 30.93
CA VAL A 1042 9.46 -21.20 31.03
C VAL A 1042 10.68 -22.12 31.10
N TYR A 1043 11.70 -21.82 30.29
CA TYR A 1043 12.97 -22.54 30.24
C TYR A 1043 14.13 -21.57 30.44
N TYR A 1044 14.97 -21.87 31.44
CA TYR A 1044 16.21 -21.14 31.68
C TYR A 1044 17.40 -21.91 31.09
N ILE A 1045 18.07 -21.30 30.12
CA ILE A 1045 19.24 -21.84 29.42
C ILE A 1045 20.41 -20.86 29.61
N PRO A 1046 21.25 -21.03 30.66
CA PRO A 1046 22.24 -20.02 31.05
C PRO A 1046 23.20 -19.63 29.92
N ARG A 1047 23.80 -20.64 29.27
CA ARG A 1047 24.85 -20.51 28.24
C ARG A 1047 24.37 -20.97 26.86
N LEU A 1048 23.35 -20.31 26.31
CA LEU A 1048 22.84 -20.62 24.97
C LEU A 1048 23.88 -20.35 23.87
N LYS A 1049 24.20 -21.36 23.05
CA LYS A 1049 25.15 -21.26 21.92
C LYS A 1049 24.51 -20.59 20.71
N ALA A 1050 23.43 -21.20 20.22
CA ALA A 1050 22.64 -20.72 19.08
C ALA A 1050 21.16 -21.05 19.30
N TRP A 1051 20.28 -20.31 18.63
CA TRP A 1051 18.85 -20.61 18.60
C TRP A 1051 18.30 -20.51 17.18
N PHE A 1052 17.29 -21.33 16.91
CA PHE A 1052 16.64 -21.44 15.60
C PHE A 1052 15.13 -21.44 15.79
N ASN A 1053 14.41 -20.80 14.87
CA ASN A 1053 12.98 -20.99 14.68
C ASN A 1053 12.78 -21.78 13.38
N GLU A 1054 12.05 -22.88 13.44
CA GLU A 1054 11.78 -23.75 12.29
C GLU A 1054 11.22 -22.95 11.10
N LYS A 1055 10.22 -22.10 11.33
CA LYS A 1055 9.58 -21.31 10.26
C LYS A 1055 10.55 -20.35 9.56
N ASP A 1056 11.51 -19.77 10.28
CA ASP A 1056 12.38 -18.72 9.75
C ASP A 1056 13.49 -19.28 8.84
N LEU A 1057 13.66 -20.61 8.83
CA LEU A 1057 14.59 -21.31 7.95
C LEU A 1057 13.96 -21.71 6.62
N TYR A 1058 12.63 -21.67 6.49
CA TYR A 1058 11.91 -22.11 5.29
C TYR A 1058 11.41 -20.90 4.50
N PRO A 1059 12.00 -20.59 3.33
CA PRO A 1059 11.60 -19.43 2.54
C PRO A 1059 10.17 -19.58 2.01
N PHE A 1060 9.50 -18.44 1.76
CA PHE A 1060 8.05 -18.31 1.53
C PHE A 1060 7.12 -18.64 2.71
N MET A 1061 7.63 -19.29 3.75
CA MET A 1061 6.87 -19.63 4.96
C MET A 1061 7.18 -18.66 6.11
N GLY A 1062 8.46 -18.41 6.36
CA GLY A 1062 8.96 -17.49 7.38
C GLY A 1062 10.22 -16.76 6.95
N GLY A 1063 10.87 -16.09 7.90
CA GLY A 1063 12.03 -15.24 7.65
C GLY A 1063 11.90 -13.87 8.33
N ASP A 1064 13.05 -13.22 8.53
CA ASP A 1064 13.14 -11.85 9.03
C ASP A 1064 12.78 -10.86 7.91
N ALA A 1065 12.15 -9.73 8.23
CA ALA A 1065 11.79 -8.75 7.20
C ALA A 1065 13.02 -7.99 6.67
N LEU A 1066 12.95 -7.54 5.42
CA LEU A 1066 13.98 -6.70 4.80
C LEU A 1066 13.42 -5.31 4.50
N TRP A 1067 14.21 -4.26 4.76
CA TRP A 1067 13.79 -2.88 4.53
C TRP A 1067 14.40 -2.30 3.26
N ARG A 1068 13.55 -2.06 2.26
CA ARG A 1068 13.92 -1.41 0.99
C ARG A 1068 13.65 0.09 0.93
N GLY A 1069 13.08 0.67 1.99
CA GLY A 1069 12.76 2.09 2.11
C GLY A 1069 11.26 2.38 2.19
N GLU A 1070 10.43 1.39 1.91
CA GLU A 1070 8.97 1.46 1.89
C GLU A 1070 8.35 0.16 2.43
N PHE A 1071 7.10 0.24 2.87
CA PHE A 1071 6.32 -0.93 3.25
C PHE A 1071 5.75 -1.61 1.99
N PRO A 1072 5.53 -2.94 2.03
CA PRO A 1072 4.89 -3.64 0.92
C PRO A 1072 3.49 -3.08 0.65
N THR A 1073 3.06 -3.10 -0.61
CA THR A 1073 1.71 -2.66 -1.01
C THR A 1073 0.66 -3.74 -0.80
N ARG A 1074 1.06 -5.01 -1.00
CA ARG A 1074 0.19 -6.18 -0.85
C ARG A 1074 0.48 -6.98 0.41
N ASN A 1075 -0.36 -7.97 0.68
CA ASN A 1075 -0.24 -8.87 1.84
C ASN A 1075 1.02 -9.77 1.86
N LEU A 1076 2.06 -9.51 1.06
CA LEU A 1076 3.31 -10.27 1.01
C LEU A 1076 4.44 -9.41 1.58
N ILE A 1077 5.12 -9.93 2.60
CA ILE A 1077 6.22 -9.20 3.25
C ILE A 1077 7.55 -9.69 2.71
N GLU A 1078 8.35 -8.77 2.17
CA GLU A 1078 9.73 -9.02 1.77
C GLU A 1078 10.54 -9.50 2.97
N SER A 1079 11.31 -10.55 2.75
CA SER A 1079 11.98 -11.28 3.82
C SER A 1079 13.34 -11.81 3.39
N ILE A 1080 14.13 -12.16 4.38
CA ILE A 1080 15.40 -12.86 4.20
C ILE A 1080 15.49 -14.01 5.21
N ASN A 1081 15.82 -15.18 4.69
CA ASN A 1081 16.10 -16.37 5.49
C ASN A 1081 17.61 -16.40 5.75
N LEU A 1082 18.01 -16.65 7.01
CA LEU A 1082 19.43 -16.70 7.39
C LEU A 1082 20.06 -18.06 7.01
N ILE A 1083 20.06 -18.35 5.71
CA ILE A 1083 20.65 -19.51 5.06
C ILE A 1083 21.18 -19.11 3.67
N LEU A 1084 22.07 -19.91 3.09
CA LEU A 1084 22.48 -19.77 1.70
C LEU A 1084 21.35 -20.23 0.75
N PRO A 1085 21.20 -19.65 -0.46
CA PRO A 1085 22.05 -18.60 -1.05
C PRO A 1085 21.65 -17.17 -0.65
N TYR A 1086 20.59 -16.98 0.14
CA TYR A 1086 20.04 -15.65 0.43
C TYR A 1086 21.00 -14.75 1.23
N THR A 1087 21.67 -15.31 2.25
CA THR A 1087 22.67 -14.58 3.02
C THR A 1087 23.61 -15.52 3.77
N THR A 1088 24.76 -15.00 4.18
CA THR A 1088 25.70 -15.72 5.05
C THR A 1088 25.20 -15.69 6.49
N PRO A 1089 24.90 -16.84 7.13
CA PRO A 1089 24.42 -16.88 8.51
C PRO A 1089 25.55 -16.67 9.51
N VAL A 1090 25.91 -15.40 9.75
CA VAL A 1090 27.07 -15.00 10.59
C VAL A 1090 27.07 -15.63 11.99
N PHE A 1091 25.89 -15.95 12.53
CA PHE A 1091 25.74 -16.50 13.88
C PHE A 1091 26.15 -17.98 14.03
N ILE A 1092 26.40 -18.70 12.92
CA ILE A 1092 26.89 -20.10 12.89
C ILE A 1092 28.16 -20.28 12.03
N MET A 1093 28.85 -19.19 11.69
CA MET A 1093 30.03 -19.25 10.83
C MET A 1093 31.21 -20.03 11.44
N ASP A 1094 31.25 -20.13 12.76
CA ASP A 1094 32.24 -20.92 13.49
C ASP A 1094 32.07 -22.44 13.29
N ALA A 1095 30.92 -22.90 12.77
CA ALA A 1095 30.70 -24.30 12.34
C ALA A 1095 31.40 -24.68 11.02
N GLY A 1096 31.99 -23.69 10.32
CA GLY A 1096 32.69 -23.90 9.05
C GLY A 1096 31.78 -23.88 7.82
N ALA A 1097 32.35 -23.52 6.67
CA ALA A 1097 31.60 -23.25 5.44
C ALA A 1097 30.83 -24.47 4.90
N ASN A 1098 31.40 -25.68 5.02
CA ASN A 1098 30.73 -26.93 4.60
C ASN A 1098 29.49 -27.22 5.45
N GLY A 1099 29.58 -27.08 6.78
CA GLY A 1099 28.44 -27.28 7.67
C GLY A 1099 27.32 -26.28 7.39
N VAL A 1100 27.67 -25.01 7.16
CA VAL A 1100 26.71 -23.96 6.78
C VAL A 1100 26.04 -24.28 5.43
N TYR A 1101 26.79 -24.79 4.45
CA TYR A 1101 26.24 -25.21 3.16
C TYR A 1101 25.24 -26.36 3.31
N ASP A 1102 25.61 -27.44 4.01
CA ASP A 1102 24.76 -28.61 4.19
C ASP A 1102 23.50 -28.31 5.02
N PHE A 1103 23.62 -27.46 6.04
CA PHE A 1103 22.49 -26.93 6.79
C PHE A 1103 21.54 -26.13 5.89
N SER A 1104 22.06 -25.20 5.10
CA SER A 1104 21.27 -24.36 4.18
C SER A 1104 20.56 -25.21 3.11
N LYS A 1105 21.26 -26.20 2.55
CA LYS A 1105 20.71 -27.15 1.58
C LYS A 1105 19.56 -27.95 2.18
N THR A 1106 19.73 -28.47 3.39
CA THR A 1106 18.69 -29.23 4.11
C THR A 1106 17.46 -28.37 4.35
N ALA A 1107 17.64 -27.10 4.74
CA ALA A 1107 16.54 -26.17 4.95
C ALA A 1107 15.74 -25.89 3.66
N LEU A 1108 16.41 -25.65 2.53
CA LEU A 1108 15.76 -25.47 1.22
C LEU A 1108 15.02 -26.72 0.76
N GLU A 1109 15.65 -27.89 0.84
CA GLU A 1109 15.03 -29.16 0.47
C GLU A 1109 13.79 -29.44 1.33
N ASN A 1110 13.85 -29.19 2.63
CA ASN A 1110 12.70 -29.30 3.52
C ASN A 1110 11.57 -28.35 3.14
N ALA A 1111 11.88 -27.08 2.86
CA ALA A 1111 10.90 -26.08 2.44
C ALA A 1111 10.19 -26.51 1.13
N ILE A 1112 10.93 -26.98 0.12
CA ILE A 1112 10.38 -27.50 -1.13
C ILE A 1112 9.41 -28.65 -0.87
N ARG A 1113 9.81 -29.61 -0.03
CA ARG A 1113 8.99 -30.80 0.27
C ARG A 1113 7.68 -30.43 0.97
N VAL A 1114 7.73 -29.55 1.95
CA VAL A 1114 6.53 -29.07 2.66
C VAL A 1114 5.63 -28.29 1.70
N LEU A 1115 6.17 -27.39 0.87
CA LEU A 1115 5.39 -26.64 -0.12
C LEU A 1115 4.70 -27.55 -1.13
N ARG A 1116 5.39 -28.56 -1.68
CA ARG A 1116 4.78 -29.48 -2.65
C ARG A 1116 3.59 -30.24 -2.06
N VAL A 1117 3.69 -30.69 -0.81
CA VAL A 1117 2.54 -31.33 -0.13
C VAL A 1117 1.40 -30.33 0.09
N ILE A 1118 1.71 -29.09 0.50
CA ILE A 1118 0.71 -28.03 0.62
C ILE A 1118 0.06 -27.73 -0.73
N GLU A 1119 0.82 -27.64 -1.82
CA GLU A 1119 0.35 -27.40 -3.19
C GLU A 1119 -0.63 -28.48 -3.65
N GLU A 1120 -0.30 -29.75 -3.41
CA GLU A 1120 -1.18 -30.89 -3.69
C GLU A 1120 -2.48 -30.82 -2.88
N GLU A 1121 -2.39 -30.61 -1.56
CA GLU A 1121 -3.57 -30.54 -0.70
C GLU A 1121 -4.41 -29.29 -0.99
N PHE A 1122 -3.78 -28.18 -1.37
CA PHE A 1122 -4.48 -26.96 -1.76
C PHE A 1122 -5.28 -27.18 -3.04
N HIS A 1123 -4.69 -27.86 -4.03
CA HIS A 1123 -5.39 -28.22 -5.25
C HIS A 1123 -6.59 -29.13 -4.97
N LYS A 1124 -6.48 -30.09 -4.04
CA LYS A 1124 -7.61 -30.95 -3.65
C LYS A 1124 -8.73 -30.20 -2.94
N VAL A 1125 -8.38 -29.24 -2.08
CA VAL A 1125 -9.37 -28.50 -1.27
C VAL A 1125 -10.06 -27.40 -2.07
N TYR A 1126 -9.35 -26.71 -2.97
CA TYR A 1126 -9.86 -25.53 -3.67
C TYR A 1126 -9.93 -25.67 -5.19
N GLU A 1127 -9.60 -26.83 -5.75
CA GLU A 1127 -9.68 -27.15 -7.19
C GLU A 1127 -8.91 -26.18 -8.10
N ARG A 1128 -7.90 -25.49 -7.56
CA ARG A 1128 -7.05 -24.53 -8.29
C ARG A 1128 -5.60 -24.59 -7.84
N LYS A 1129 -4.68 -24.01 -8.61
CA LYS A 1129 -3.25 -24.00 -8.29
C LYS A 1129 -2.94 -23.12 -7.09
N PHE A 1130 -2.03 -23.57 -6.24
CA PHE A 1130 -1.42 -22.73 -5.20
C PHE A 1130 -0.33 -21.87 -5.83
N THR A 1131 -0.40 -20.55 -5.62
CA THR A 1131 0.48 -19.56 -6.26
C THR A 1131 0.87 -18.49 -5.26
N LEU A 1132 1.84 -17.64 -5.61
CA LEU A 1132 2.23 -16.52 -4.75
C LEU A 1132 1.05 -15.55 -4.44
N SER A 1133 0.08 -15.42 -5.35
CA SER A 1133 -1.16 -14.66 -5.13
C SER A 1133 -2.06 -15.25 -4.02
N SER A 1134 -1.94 -16.55 -3.74
CA SER A 1134 -2.78 -17.29 -2.79
C SER A 1134 -2.05 -17.75 -1.53
N LEU A 1135 -0.78 -17.35 -1.32
CA LEU A 1135 -0.04 -17.64 -0.08
C LEU A 1135 -0.82 -17.25 1.18
N GLY A 1136 -1.54 -16.12 1.13
CA GLY A 1136 -2.37 -15.65 2.23
C GLY A 1136 -3.51 -16.60 2.62
N GLN A 1137 -3.88 -17.58 1.79
CA GLN A 1137 -4.90 -18.58 2.12
C GLN A 1137 -4.35 -19.72 2.98
N VAL A 1138 -3.04 -19.98 2.90
CA VAL A 1138 -2.35 -21.05 3.65
C VAL A 1138 -1.59 -20.48 4.83
N PHE A 1139 -0.87 -19.39 4.63
CA PHE A 1139 -0.03 -18.78 5.64
C PHE A 1139 -0.68 -17.52 6.19
N SER A 1140 -0.46 -17.33 7.48
CA SER A 1140 -1.03 -16.24 8.24
C SER A 1140 -0.27 -14.90 8.13
N MET A 1141 1.02 -14.95 7.82
CA MET A 1141 1.84 -13.80 7.48
C MET A 1141 2.78 -14.23 6.35
N PRO A 1142 2.28 -14.27 5.11
CA PRO A 1142 3.03 -14.84 4.00
C PRO A 1142 4.27 -13.98 3.70
N ARG A 1143 5.37 -14.68 3.47
CA ARG A 1143 6.69 -14.09 3.23
C ARG A 1143 7.10 -14.30 1.78
N VAL A 1144 7.95 -13.40 1.27
CA VAL A 1144 8.58 -13.55 -0.04
C VAL A 1144 10.07 -13.24 0.13
N PRO A 1145 10.97 -14.15 -0.27
CA PRO A 1145 12.40 -13.87 -0.26
C PRO A 1145 12.72 -12.66 -1.14
N ASP A 1146 13.55 -11.74 -0.68
CA ASP A 1146 13.94 -10.58 -1.47
C ASP A 1146 14.84 -10.99 -2.66
N LYS A 1147 14.57 -10.41 -3.84
CA LYS A 1147 15.37 -10.59 -5.07
C LYS A 1147 16.01 -9.29 -5.57
N GLY A 1148 15.95 -8.22 -4.77
CA GLY A 1148 16.35 -6.87 -5.19
C GLY A 1148 15.19 -6.02 -5.72
N LYS A 1149 15.46 -4.72 -5.91
CA LYS A 1149 14.43 -3.69 -6.20
C LYS A 1149 13.73 -3.84 -7.55
N ASP A 1150 14.47 -4.30 -8.57
CA ASP A 1150 13.99 -4.30 -9.97
C ASP A 1150 13.61 -5.71 -10.45
N VAL A 1151 13.49 -6.68 -9.54
CA VAL A 1151 13.11 -8.05 -9.83
C VAL A 1151 11.79 -8.35 -9.16
N THR A 1152 10.75 -8.61 -9.96
CA THR A 1152 9.42 -8.94 -9.47
C THR A 1152 9.11 -10.42 -9.65
N TYR A 1153 8.39 -10.97 -8.68
CA TYR A 1153 7.85 -12.32 -8.78
C TYR A 1153 6.61 -12.34 -9.68
N ASP A 1154 6.47 -13.40 -10.48
CA ASP A 1154 5.21 -13.73 -11.15
C ASP A 1154 4.26 -14.34 -10.11
N LEU A 1155 3.19 -13.59 -9.83
CA LEU A 1155 2.23 -13.94 -8.78
C LEU A 1155 1.41 -15.20 -9.09
N TYR A 1156 1.42 -15.65 -10.35
CA TYR A 1156 0.70 -16.82 -10.82
C TYR A 1156 1.54 -18.11 -10.77
N GLN A 1157 2.81 -18.04 -10.38
CA GLN A 1157 3.65 -19.22 -10.18
C GLN A 1157 3.55 -19.76 -8.75
N ALA A 1158 3.84 -21.05 -8.60
CA ALA A 1158 3.94 -21.72 -7.30
C ALA A 1158 5.21 -21.30 -6.54
N PRO A 1159 5.20 -21.25 -5.21
CA PRO A 1159 6.41 -20.95 -4.44
C PRO A 1159 7.50 -22.02 -4.59
N SER A 1160 7.14 -23.31 -4.74
CA SER A 1160 8.12 -24.38 -4.94
C SER A 1160 8.95 -24.20 -6.23
N TYR A 1161 8.35 -23.63 -7.28
CA TYR A 1161 9.02 -23.32 -8.54
C TYR A 1161 10.22 -22.38 -8.34
N TYR A 1162 10.08 -21.35 -7.49
CA TYR A 1162 11.17 -20.44 -7.18
C TYR A 1162 12.24 -21.08 -6.29
N LEU A 1163 11.83 -21.95 -5.35
CA LEU A 1163 12.79 -22.65 -4.51
C LEU A 1163 13.63 -23.67 -5.28
N ASP A 1164 13.09 -24.30 -6.33
CA ASP A 1164 13.88 -25.18 -7.20
C ASP A 1164 15.02 -24.39 -7.87
N PHE A 1165 14.78 -23.14 -8.27
CA PHE A 1165 15.83 -22.24 -8.78
C PHE A 1165 16.82 -21.82 -7.69
N ASP A 1166 16.34 -21.49 -6.48
CA ASP A 1166 17.20 -21.10 -5.36
C ASP A 1166 18.11 -22.27 -4.92
N LEU A 1167 17.63 -23.51 -5.01
CA LEU A 1167 18.44 -24.71 -4.78
C LEU A 1167 19.50 -24.89 -5.86
N GLU A 1168 19.18 -24.61 -7.13
CA GLU A 1168 20.18 -24.61 -8.22
C GLU A 1168 21.25 -23.53 -7.99
N GLU A 1169 20.86 -22.34 -7.53
CA GLU A 1169 21.79 -21.27 -7.17
C GLU A 1169 22.72 -21.68 -6.03
N LEU A 1170 22.18 -22.33 -4.98
CA LEU A 1170 23.00 -22.89 -3.91
C LEU A 1170 24.01 -23.92 -4.46
N GLN A 1171 23.58 -24.84 -5.32
CA GLN A 1171 24.47 -25.86 -5.91
C GLN A 1171 25.62 -25.25 -6.72
N ARG A 1172 25.41 -24.08 -7.34
CA ARG A 1172 26.50 -23.35 -8.03
C ARG A 1172 27.57 -22.84 -7.06
N LEU A 1173 27.20 -22.56 -5.81
CA LEU A 1173 28.16 -22.18 -4.75
C LEU A 1173 28.95 -23.37 -4.22
N GLU A 1174 28.54 -24.61 -4.49
CA GLU A 1174 29.18 -25.81 -3.95
C GLU A 1174 30.67 -25.85 -4.27
N ARG A 1175 31.06 -25.56 -5.51
CA ARG A 1175 32.47 -25.57 -5.97
C ARG A 1175 33.33 -24.43 -5.39
N LEU A 1176 32.71 -23.40 -4.82
CA LEU A 1176 33.43 -22.31 -4.16
C LEU A 1176 33.66 -22.62 -2.68
N ILE A 1177 32.79 -23.44 -2.09
CA ILE A 1177 32.79 -23.79 -0.67
C ILE A 1177 33.55 -25.08 -0.42
N ARG A 1178 33.37 -26.07 -1.31
CA ARG A 1178 34.03 -27.38 -1.34
C ARG A 1178 35.05 -27.41 -2.47
#